data_AF-A0AA44EPC9-F1
#
_entry.id   AF-A0AA44EPC9-F1
#
_cell.length_a   1.000
_cell.length_b   1.000
_cell.length_c   1.000
_cell.angle_alpha   90.00
_cell.angle_beta   90.00
_cell.angle_gamma   90.00
#
_symmetry.space_group_name_H-M   'P 1'
#
loop_
_entity.id
_entity.type
_entity.pdbx_description
1 polymer ?
#
loop_
_entity_poly.entity_id
_entity_poly.type
_entity_poly.pdbx_seq_one_letter_code
_entity_poly.pdbx_strand_id
1 'polypeptide(L)'
;MLPAYTTYTLYNRDLASSLKRVANDPIVSRDAKYYADNIGKIKNLDEFLKDHRLYSYAMKAYGLGEMTYAAAFMRKVLESNLNDPNSFANKLKDTRYRDFAAAFDFGTIKSEKTVQTQTQQDRLVAAYHDAHKQRDDELKEETRYYNIVIDTVGHVDDIFKNTRLRDYVFKSFGIDAEAFNYKHLRDVLTSDISSADSYVNRTYKPLVEEWQAKTADLRIERAKVPSADKASLAKIDYLLGQYNKRIANAHKLFEMAAAFNFRDDGFVDDGTKAQTATQKRLINETYVLSYPRLTQTGAVLNRDFFAQKMNEITDAGQLISNSRLRAMLIVAFNLRDDTDTDKKIQWALRENPDDPQSALHAEKDKGFIDLARAFNFDGEGKIAAGKTIQTAAQLSTMMTLYFNRYDDAQEAADQKTIKDYRRYIGLTKNLEDFLSAAPAAVTIRNFALKAFNISPEEVSTFKLKKVFTSDLSDPKSYVRSLKDDRFVRLAKAYNFDAEGRIGSPRLAQAENEITRISRNYVLEMTRWNTASKSRETTGKQDEELAAYRQKNSKDKIKEKAKTEAAYYRQQMETLETIDQLLADRRLVDFMLVAERIDPKSVSTDYLKKIFKSDLKDPKSFANAEKDPRFRALAGSFNFDTKGNIRATASQHVQNNRGLMETRDKYVRQTLEERAGEENAGVRLALYFKRMAGGISNAYDILADNALSEFTRTALGIPAETTNSKVEMQAKMIEKKLKMRDLQEAGKVDKLIDRFLLRYEMNNSPSDPRLDLFGNGKMSISGNTLATLAQLRNARSR
;
A
#
# COMPACT_ATOMS: atom_id res chain seq x y z
N MET A 1 0.18 -51.88 -33.82
CA MET A 1 0.04 -50.48 -33.38
C MET A 1 -0.99 -49.79 -34.25
N LEU A 2 -1.87 -48.98 -33.67
CA LEU A 2 -2.73 -48.09 -34.45
C LEU A 2 -1.87 -46.98 -35.10
N PRO A 3 -2.25 -46.47 -36.29
CA PRO A 3 -1.56 -45.35 -36.92
C PRO A 3 -1.51 -44.12 -35.99
N ALA A 4 -0.40 -43.36 -36.01
CA ALA A 4 -0.17 -42.22 -35.14
C ALA A 4 -1.31 -41.20 -35.23
N TYR A 5 -1.83 -40.97 -36.43
CA TYR A 5 -2.96 -40.08 -36.67
C TYR A 5 -4.23 -40.56 -35.94
N THR A 6 -4.60 -41.84 -36.12
CA THR A 6 -5.79 -42.43 -35.48
C THR A 6 -5.66 -42.38 -33.95
N THR A 7 -4.52 -42.79 -33.40
CA THR A 7 -4.26 -42.77 -31.96
C THR A 7 -4.32 -41.35 -31.41
N TYR A 8 -3.69 -40.37 -32.07
CA TYR A 8 -3.77 -38.96 -31.66
C TYR A 8 -5.22 -38.45 -31.66
N THR A 9 -6.01 -38.76 -32.69
CA THR A 9 -7.41 -38.31 -32.73
C THR A 9 -8.25 -38.90 -31.59
N LEU A 10 -7.99 -40.14 -31.15
CA LEU A 10 -8.67 -40.74 -30.01
C LEU A 10 -8.38 -39.98 -28.70
N TYR A 11 -7.13 -39.61 -28.48
CA TYR A 11 -6.73 -38.84 -27.31
C TYR A 11 -7.17 -37.37 -27.39
N ASN A 12 -7.09 -36.74 -28.56
CA ASN A 12 -7.30 -35.31 -28.74
C ASN A 12 -8.79 -34.94 -28.91
N ARG A 13 -9.59 -35.76 -29.62
CA ARG A 13 -11.02 -35.51 -29.86
C ARG A 13 -11.81 -35.39 -28.56
N ASP A 14 -11.39 -36.13 -27.54
CA ASP A 14 -11.95 -36.04 -26.19
C ASP A 14 -10.84 -35.98 -25.14
N LEU A 15 -10.00 -34.95 -25.26
CA LEU A 15 -8.89 -34.73 -24.34
C LEU A 15 -9.36 -34.56 -22.89
N ALA A 16 -10.51 -33.90 -22.68
CA ALA A 16 -11.07 -33.71 -21.36
C ALA A 16 -11.45 -35.05 -20.71
N SER A 17 -12.17 -35.94 -21.41
CA SER A 17 -12.47 -37.27 -20.87
C SER A 17 -11.22 -38.13 -20.76
N SER A 18 -10.24 -37.98 -21.67
CA SER A 18 -8.98 -38.73 -21.58
C SER A 18 -8.18 -38.35 -20.34
N LEU A 19 -8.06 -37.05 -20.04
CA LEU A 19 -7.47 -36.56 -18.80
C LEU A 19 -8.28 -37.02 -17.57
N LYS A 20 -9.61 -37.02 -17.64
CA LYS A 20 -10.47 -37.51 -16.55
C LYS A 20 -10.28 -39.01 -16.29
N ARG A 21 -10.15 -39.83 -17.34
CA ARG A 21 -9.83 -41.26 -17.22
C ARG A 21 -8.48 -41.48 -16.55
N VAL A 22 -7.45 -40.74 -16.96
CA VAL A 22 -6.12 -40.81 -16.32
C VAL A 22 -6.17 -40.33 -14.87
N ALA A 23 -6.88 -39.23 -14.57
CA ALA A 23 -7.02 -38.73 -13.20
C ALA A 23 -7.73 -39.72 -12.27
N ASN A 24 -8.69 -40.49 -12.79
CA ASN A 24 -9.45 -41.50 -12.05
C ASN A 24 -8.76 -42.87 -11.99
N ASP A 25 -7.62 -43.03 -12.64
CA ASP A 25 -6.80 -44.23 -12.52
C ASP A 25 -6.39 -44.43 -11.05
N PRO A 26 -6.49 -45.65 -10.49
CA PRO A 26 -6.22 -45.88 -9.07
C PRO A 26 -4.82 -45.42 -8.61
N ILE A 27 -3.79 -45.58 -9.46
CA ILE A 27 -2.41 -45.19 -9.11
C ILE A 27 -2.30 -43.66 -9.13
N VAL A 28 -2.77 -43.03 -10.21
CA VAL A 28 -2.73 -41.56 -10.37
C VAL A 28 -3.53 -40.88 -9.28
N SER A 29 -4.74 -41.36 -8.99
CA SER A 29 -5.59 -40.81 -7.94
C SER A 29 -4.96 -40.97 -6.55
N ARG A 30 -4.30 -42.11 -6.28
CA ARG A 30 -3.62 -42.35 -4.99
C ARG A 30 -2.42 -41.42 -4.82
N ASP A 31 -1.66 -41.18 -5.87
CA ASP A 31 -0.50 -40.29 -5.84
C ASP A 31 -0.92 -38.83 -5.74
N ALA A 32 -1.93 -38.41 -6.49
CA ALA A 32 -2.52 -37.07 -6.39
C ALA A 32 -3.11 -36.82 -4.99
N LYS A 33 -3.78 -37.81 -4.40
CA LYS A 33 -4.29 -37.74 -3.02
C LYS A 33 -3.15 -37.60 -2.02
N TYR A 34 -2.12 -38.44 -2.13
CA TYR A 34 -0.96 -38.35 -1.24
C TYR A 34 -0.29 -36.98 -1.32
N TYR A 35 -0.13 -36.44 -2.53
CA TYR A 35 0.43 -35.12 -2.73
C TYR A 35 -0.42 -34.04 -2.05
N ALA A 36 -1.72 -34.00 -2.33
CA ALA A 36 -2.65 -33.03 -1.75
C ALA A 36 -2.73 -33.09 -0.22
N ASP A 37 -2.70 -34.29 0.36
CA ASP A 37 -2.83 -34.49 1.81
C ASP A 37 -1.53 -34.17 2.59
N ASN A 38 -0.36 -34.11 1.93
CA ASN A 38 0.93 -34.02 2.61
C ASN A 38 1.80 -32.82 2.20
N ILE A 39 1.69 -32.29 0.98
CA ILE A 39 2.55 -31.18 0.55
C ILE A 39 2.39 -29.93 1.43
N GLY A 40 1.18 -29.68 1.95
CA GLY A 40 0.93 -28.58 2.88
C GLY A 40 1.52 -28.74 4.28
N LYS A 41 2.02 -29.93 4.62
CA LYS A 41 2.70 -30.20 5.90
C LYS A 41 4.20 -29.91 5.84
N ILE A 42 4.76 -29.82 4.63
CA ILE A 42 6.18 -29.56 4.37
C ILE A 42 6.48 -28.09 4.70
N LYS A 43 7.51 -27.85 5.52
CA LYS A 43 7.87 -26.52 6.00
C LYS A 43 9.12 -25.94 5.36
N ASN A 44 9.98 -26.79 4.80
CA ASN A 44 11.28 -26.41 4.27
C ASN A 44 11.73 -27.36 3.15
N LEU A 45 12.80 -26.96 2.47
CA LEU A 45 13.35 -27.68 1.33
C LEU A 45 13.88 -29.07 1.69
N ASP A 46 14.45 -29.22 2.89
CA ASP A 46 15.00 -30.51 3.33
C ASP A 46 13.91 -31.56 3.52
N GLU A 47 12.78 -31.18 4.14
CA GLU A 47 11.59 -32.03 4.26
C GLU A 47 11.04 -32.42 2.88
N PHE A 48 10.97 -31.48 1.93
CA PHE A 48 10.50 -31.76 0.57
C PHE A 48 11.38 -32.77 -0.16
N LEU A 49 12.70 -32.56 -0.16
CA LEU A 49 13.65 -33.44 -0.85
C LEU A 49 13.75 -34.81 -0.19
N LYS A 50 13.49 -34.90 1.12
CA LYS A 50 13.49 -36.17 1.87
C LYS A 50 12.26 -37.02 1.59
N ASP A 51 11.10 -36.41 1.34
CA ASP A 51 9.89 -37.14 0.92
C ASP A 51 9.97 -37.47 -0.58
N HIS A 52 10.56 -38.63 -0.89
CA HIS A 52 10.75 -39.10 -2.26
C HIS A 52 9.43 -39.16 -3.06
N ARG A 53 8.29 -39.42 -2.40
CA ARG A 53 7.00 -39.54 -3.07
C ARG A 53 6.46 -38.18 -3.48
N LEU A 54 6.53 -37.18 -2.61
CA LEU A 54 6.19 -35.79 -2.94
C LEU A 54 7.12 -35.21 -4.00
N TYR A 55 8.42 -35.40 -3.83
CA TYR A 55 9.44 -34.89 -4.74
C TYR A 55 9.32 -35.53 -6.14
N SER A 56 9.18 -36.85 -6.23
CA SER A 56 9.02 -37.54 -7.53
C SER A 56 7.73 -37.16 -8.24
N TYR A 57 6.63 -36.99 -7.49
CA TYR A 57 5.37 -36.52 -8.05
C TYR A 57 5.52 -35.13 -8.68
N ALA A 58 6.13 -34.20 -7.94
CA ALA A 58 6.43 -32.87 -8.45
C ALA A 58 7.35 -32.93 -9.67
N MET A 59 8.48 -33.64 -9.59
CA MET A 59 9.44 -33.74 -10.69
C MET A 59 8.76 -34.27 -11.96
N LYS A 60 7.95 -35.31 -11.84
CA LYS A 60 7.14 -35.83 -12.96
C LYS A 60 6.19 -34.78 -13.52
N ALA A 61 5.45 -34.06 -12.67
CA ALA A 61 4.54 -33.02 -13.11
C ALA A 61 5.23 -31.97 -14.01
N TYR A 62 6.45 -31.56 -13.70
CA TYR A 62 7.18 -30.59 -14.51
C TYR A 62 8.03 -31.23 -15.63
N GLY A 63 7.81 -32.52 -15.93
CA GLY A 63 8.53 -33.24 -16.99
C GLY A 63 9.99 -33.54 -16.65
N LEU A 64 10.36 -33.49 -15.38
CA LEU A 64 11.70 -33.73 -14.85
C LEU A 64 11.81 -35.13 -14.19
N GLY A 65 10.90 -36.06 -14.48
CA GLY A 65 10.84 -37.39 -13.83
C GLY A 65 12.15 -38.18 -13.93
N GLU A 66 12.81 -38.13 -15.08
CA GLU A 66 14.12 -38.78 -15.30
C GLU A 66 15.25 -38.14 -14.48
N MET A 67 15.07 -36.90 -14.00
CA MET A 67 16.06 -36.15 -13.23
C MET A 67 15.83 -36.24 -11.71
N THR A 68 14.97 -37.16 -11.26
CA THR A 68 14.68 -37.37 -9.84
C THR A 68 15.94 -37.74 -9.04
N TYR A 69 16.91 -38.44 -9.62
CA TYR A 69 18.18 -38.75 -8.95
C TYR A 69 19.02 -37.50 -8.61
N ALA A 70 18.81 -36.37 -9.30
CA ALA A 70 19.65 -35.17 -9.21
C ALA A 70 19.24 -34.22 -8.07
N ALA A 71 18.99 -34.74 -6.86
CA ALA A 71 18.46 -33.95 -5.73
C ALA A 71 19.33 -32.74 -5.34
N ALA A 72 20.66 -32.86 -5.39
CA ALA A 72 21.57 -31.75 -5.11
C ALA A 72 21.52 -30.64 -6.16
N PHE A 73 21.28 -30.99 -7.42
CA PHE A 73 21.05 -30.02 -8.49
C PHE A 73 19.72 -29.30 -8.28
N MET A 74 18.66 -30.06 -7.96
CA MET A 74 17.33 -29.49 -7.69
C MET A 74 17.30 -28.61 -6.44
N ARG A 75 18.11 -28.90 -5.43
CA ARG A 75 18.33 -27.99 -4.29
C ARG A 75 18.80 -26.61 -4.77
N LYS A 76 19.83 -26.54 -5.61
CA LYS A 76 20.33 -25.27 -6.17
C LYS A 76 19.28 -24.54 -7.02
N VAL A 77 18.46 -25.29 -7.75
CA VAL A 77 17.33 -24.74 -8.52
C VAL A 77 16.31 -24.09 -7.58
N LEU A 78 15.88 -24.79 -6.53
CA LEU A 78 14.88 -24.34 -5.57
C LEU A 78 15.39 -23.23 -4.63
N GLU A 79 16.69 -23.17 -4.39
CA GLU A 79 17.33 -22.10 -3.61
C GLU A 79 17.56 -20.81 -4.43
N SER A 80 17.37 -20.86 -5.75
CA SER A 80 17.65 -19.72 -6.62
C SER A 80 16.68 -18.56 -6.38
N ASN A 81 17.20 -17.36 -6.13
CA ASN A 81 16.41 -16.15 -6.19
C ASN A 81 16.06 -15.84 -7.65
N LEU A 82 14.84 -16.18 -8.05
CA LEU A 82 14.43 -16.00 -9.43
C LEU A 82 14.33 -14.50 -9.82
N ASN A 83 14.31 -13.55 -8.88
CA ASN A 83 14.34 -12.11 -9.15
C ASN A 83 15.72 -11.59 -9.55
N ASP A 84 16.78 -12.34 -9.23
CA ASP A 84 18.12 -12.06 -9.73
C ASP A 84 18.30 -12.70 -11.11
N PRO A 85 18.48 -11.92 -12.20
CA PRO A 85 18.73 -12.44 -13.54
C PRO A 85 19.95 -13.37 -13.63
N ASN A 86 20.87 -13.29 -12.67
CA ASN A 86 22.10 -14.08 -12.61
C ASN A 86 22.01 -15.32 -11.71
N SER A 87 20.84 -15.60 -11.12
CA SER A 87 20.66 -16.78 -10.27
C SER A 87 20.82 -18.08 -11.04
N PHE A 88 21.11 -19.16 -10.31
CA PHE A 88 21.42 -20.47 -10.91
C PHE A 88 20.30 -20.94 -11.85
N ALA A 89 19.05 -20.96 -11.39
CA ALA A 89 17.91 -21.34 -12.22
C ALA A 89 17.72 -20.43 -13.45
N ASN A 90 17.97 -19.11 -13.33
CA ASN A 90 17.83 -18.18 -14.46
C ASN A 90 18.91 -18.36 -15.56
N LYS A 91 20.06 -18.93 -15.20
CA LYS A 91 21.13 -19.27 -16.14
C LYS A 91 20.94 -20.61 -16.85
N LEU A 92 20.01 -21.45 -16.40
CA LEU A 92 19.73 -22.74 -17.06
C LEU A 92 19.03 -22.52 -18.40
N LYS A 93 19.46 -23.28 -19.41
CA LYS A 93 18.83 -23.27 -20.74
C LYS A 93 17.42 -23.89 -20.71
N ASP A 94 17.26 -24.97 -19.95
CA ASP A 94 15.99 -25.64 -19.78
C ASP A 94 15.10 -24.88 -18.80
N THR A 95 14.00 -24.34 -19.33
CA THR A 95 13.07 -23.48 -18.59
C THR A 95 12.25 -24.25 -17.56
N ARG A 96 12.13 -25.58 -17.68
CA ARG A 96 11.35 -26.42 -16.75
C ARG A 96 11.86 -26.32 -15.32
N TYR A 97 13.17 -26.13 -15.13
CA TYR A 97 13.75 -25.92 -13.80
C TYR A 97 13.31 -24.60 -13.16
N ARG A 98 13.20 -23.53 -13.96
CA ARG A 98 12.67 -22.24 -13.49
C ARG A 98 11.18 -22.34 -13.18
N ASP A 99 10.43 -23.05 -14.01
CA ASP A 99 8.99 -23.26 -13.78
C ASP A 99 8.75 -24.09 -12.53
N PHE A 100 9.61 -25.09 -12.28
CA PHE A 100 9.63 -25.84 -11.03
C PHE A 100 9.92 -24.91 -9.85
N ALA A 101 11.02 -24.15 -9.90
CA ALA A 101 11.37 -23.20 -8.84
C ALA A 101 10.28 -22.13 -8.59
N ALA A 102 9.58 -21.68 -9.63
CA ALA A 102 8.50 -20.70 -9.48
C ALA A 102 7.24 -21.30 -8.82
N ALA A 103 7.08 -22.62 -8.87
CA ALA A 103 5.94 -23.30 -8.28
C ALA A 103 6.10 -23.62 -6.79
N PHE A 104 7.33 -23.60 -6.28
CA PHE A 104 7.64 -23.91 -4.89
C PHE A 104 8.33 -22.73 -4.21
N ASP A 105 7.85 -22.35 -3.02
CA ASP A 105 8.47 -21.33 -2.19
C ASP A 105 8.89 -21.92 -0.85
N PHE A 106 10.18 -22.15 -0.67
CA PHE A 106 10.78 -22.63 0.58
C PHE A 106 11.33 -21.49 1.44
N GLY A 107 10.90 -20.24 1.20
CA GLY A 107 11.31 -19.08 1.98
C GLY A 107 12.68 -18.52 1.61
N THR A 108 13.19 -18.79 0.41
CA THR A 108 14.37 -18.07 -0.15
C THR A 108 14.00 -16.68 -0.65
N ILE A 109 12.72 -16.45 -0.98
CA ILE A 109 12.14 -15.12 -1.16
C ILE A 109 11.36 -14.78 0.12
N LYS A 110 12.09 -14.51 1.21
CA LYS A 110 11.44 -14.15 2.48
C LYS A 110 10.62 -12.87 2.30
N SER A 111 9.30 -12.94 2.40
CA SER A 111 8.63 -11.91 3.20
C SER A 111 9.09 -12.18 4.63
N GLU A 112 10.15 -11.50 5.08
CA GLU A 112 10.63 -11.69 6.45
C GLU A 112 9.44 -11.50 7.40
N LYS A 113 9.30 -12.40 8.38
CA LYS A 113 8.33 -12.21 9.45
C LYS A 113 8.71 -10.91 10.15
N THR A 114 7.99 -9.85 9.82
CA THR A 114 8.16 -8.51 10.37
C THR A 114 6.86 -8.08 11.02
N VAL A 115 6.97 -7.35 12.13
CA VAL A 115 5.81 -6.75 12.80
C VAL A 115 4.99 -5.90 11.84
N GLN A 116 5.66 -5.22 10.89
CA GLN A 116 5.04 -4.50 9.78
C GLN A 116 5.92 -4.54 8.51
N THR A 117 5.29 -4.71 7.37
CA THR A 117 5.92 -4.46 6.05
C THR A 117 6.17 -2.96 5.86
N GLN A 118 7.06 -2.60 4.93
CA GLN A 118 7.30 -1.19 4.57
C GLN A 118 5.99 -0.49 4.17
N THR A 119 5.17 -1.17 3.36
CA THR A 119 3.86 -0.66 2.95
C THR A 119 2.87 -0.50 4.11
N GLN A 120 2.87 -1.38 5.11
CA GLN A 120 2.07 -1.18 6.32
C GLN A 120 2.56 0.03 7.13
N GLN A 121 3.87 0.24 7.24
CA GLN A 121 4.43 1.44 7.89
C GLN A 121 4.00 2.71 7.16
N ASP A 122 4.11 2.74 5.84
CA ASP A 122 3.78 3.93 5.04
C ASP A 122 2.27 4.25 5.09
N ARG A 123 1.41 3.23 5.07
CA ARG A 123 -0.04 3.41 5.30
C ARG A 123 -0.34 3.97 6.69
N LEU A 124 0.36 3.52 7.71
CA LEU A 124 0.16 4.04 9.06
C LEU A 124 0.63 5.50 9.18
N VAL A 125 1.76 5.84 8.55
CA VAL A 125 2.24 7.23 8.46
C VAL A 125 1.26 8.11 7.71
N ALA A 126 0.68 7.64 6.60
CA ALA A 126 -0.37 8.36 5.89
C ALA A 126 -1.60 8.58 6.79
N ALA A 127 -2.08 7.53 7.48
CA ALA A 127 -3.20 7.64 8.42
C ALA A 127 -2.90 8.62 9.57
N TYR A 128 -1.64 8.69 10.03
CA TYR A 128 -1.19 9.68 11.00
C TYR A 128 -1.32 11.12 10.49
N HIS A 129 -0.92 11.40 9.25
CA HIS A 129 -1.12 12.71 8.64
C HIS A 129 -2.60 13.03 8.40
N ASP A 130 -3.37 12.06 7.93
CA ASP A 130 -4.81 12.22 7.69
C ASP A 130 -5.57 12.54 8.99
N ALA A 131 -5.19 11.93 10.11
CA ALA A 131 -5.79 12.23 11.41
C ALA A 131 -5.62 13.71 11.83
N HIS A 132 -4.49 14.35 11.47
CA HIS A 132 -4.30 15.79 11.70
C HIS A 132 -5.19 16.63 10.80
N LYS A 133 -5.34 16.25 9.53
CA LYS A 133 -6.20 16.96 8.58
C LYS A 133 -7.67 16.86 8.97
N GLN A 134 -8.12 15.66 9.33
CA GLN A 134 -9.49 15.43 9.82
C GLN A 134 -9.79 16.29 11.04
N ARG A 135 -8.80 16.53 11.91
CA ARG A 135 -8.99 17.40 13.08
C ARG A 135 -9.25 18.85 12.71
N ASP A 136 -8.60 19.40 11.68
CA ASP A 136 -8.90 20.76 11.22
C ASP A 136 -10.32 20.87 10.64
N ASP A 137 -10.76 19.84 9.90
CA ASP A 137 -12.14 19.76 9.39
C ASP A 137 -13.17 19.62 10.52
N GLU A 138 -12.87 18.82 11.55
CA GLU A 138 -13.68 18.72 12.77
C GLU A 138 -13.80 20.08 13.47
N LEU A 139 -12.70 20.82 13.65
CA LEU A 139 -12.74 22.15 14.27
C LEU A 139 -13.64 23.12 13.47
N LYS A 140 -13.52 23.13 12.14
CA LYS A 140 -14.38 23.94 11.26
C LYS A 140 -15.86 23.57 11.41
N GLU A 141 -16.17 22.29 11.44
CA GLU A 141 -17.53 21.78 11.57
C GLU A 141 -18.14 22.13 12.93
N GLU A 142 -17.40 21.91 14.02
CA GLU A 142 -17.84 22.23 15.37
C GLU A 142 -18.04 23.75 15.54
N THR A 143 -17.12 24.57 15.03
CA THR A 143 -17.28 26.04 15.05
C THR A 143 -18.48 26.49 14.23
N ARG A 144 -18.74 25.89 13.05
CA ARG A 144 -19.92 26.18 12.25
C ARG A 144 -21.20 25.82 13.00
N TYR A 145 -21.26 24.62 13.58
CA TYR A 145 -22.38 24.17 14.40
C TYR A 145 -22.64 25.15 15.56
N TYR A 146 -21.58 25.48 16.32
CA TYR A 146 -21.67 26.43 17.42
C TYR A 146 -22.27 27.77 16.99
N ASN A 147 -21.74 28.36 15.91
CA ASN A 147 -22.17 29.68 15.42
C ASN A 147 -23.66 29.74 15.05
N ILE A 148 -24.21 28.64 14.54
CA ILE A 148 -25.62 28.51 14.17
C ILE A 148 -26.48 28.31 15.41
N VAL A 149 -26.12 27.35 16.27
CA VAL A 149 -26.97 26.92 17.38
C VAL A 149 -26.96 27.93 18.53
N ILE A 150 -25.85 28.63 18.78
CA ILE A 150 -25.81 29.62 19.86
C ILE A 150 -26.76 30.80 19.60
N ASP A 151 -27.06 31.11 18.33
CA ASP A 151 -28.00 32.17 17.97
C ASP A 151 -29.46 31.82 18.27
N THR A 152 -29.77 30.55 18.53
CA THR A 152 -31.11 30.09 18.91
C THR A 152 -31.30 29.97 20.41
N VAL A 153 -30.26 30.22 21.21
CA VAL A 153 -30.30 30.10 22.67
C VAL A 153 -30.96 31.34 23.26
N GLY A 154 -32.09 31.13 23.95
CA GLY A 154 -32.80 32.19 24.68
C GLY A 154 -32.67 32.07 26.20
N HIS A 155 -32.31 30.89 26.72
CA HIS A 155 -32.14 30.65 28.14
C HIS A 155 -30.85 29.86 28.42
N VAL A 156 -30.17 30.16 29.54
CA VAL A 156 -28.88 29.54 29.91
C VAL A 156 -28.93 28.01 29.96
N ASP A 157 -30.05 27.43 30.40
CA ASP A 157 -30.23 25.98 30.49
C ASP A 157 -30.20 25.29 29.11
N ASP A 158 -30.44 26.02 28.00
CA ASP A 158 -30.41 25.46 26.66
C ASP A 158 -28.98 25.05 26.25
N ILE A 159 -27.95 25.71 26.81
CA ILE A 159 -26.55 25.31 26.66
C ILE A 159 -26.36 23.92 27.26
N PHE A 160 -26.84 23.68 28.48
CA PHE A 160 -26.64 22.42 29.19
C PHE A 160 -27.46 21.25 28.61
N LYS A 161 -28.65 21.53 28.06
CA LYS A 161 -29.51 20.52 27.41
C LYS A 161 -28.93 20.01 26.09
N ASN A 162 -28.14 20.82 25.39
CA ASN A 162 -27.51 20.44 24.14
C ASN A 162 -26.05 20.03 24.37
N THR A 163 -25.78 18.73 24.46
CA THR A 163 -24.45 18.17 24.78
C THR A 163 -23.35 18.71 23.86
N ARG A 164 -23.60 18.79 22.54
CA ARG A 164 -22.61 19.28 21.57
C ARG A 164 -22.29 20.77 21.79
N LEU A 165 -23.30 21.58 22.07
CA LEU A 165 -23.13 23.00 22.39
C LEU A 165 -22.39 23.19 23.72
N ARG A 166 -22.82 22.48 24.77
CA ARG A 166 -22.19 22.47 26.10
C ARG A 166 -20.72 22.12 26.00
N ASP A 167 -20.38 21.03 25.31
CA ASP A 167 -19.02 20.52 25.23
C ASP A 167 -18.11 21.48 24.45
N TYR A 168 -18.65 22.19 23.45
CA TYR A 168 -17.94 23.26 22.76
C TYR A 168 -17.58 24.41 23.72
N VAL A 169 -18.56 24.90 24.50
CA VAL A 169 -18.35 25.95 25.51
C VAL A 169 -17.35 25.47 26.56
N PHE A 170 -17.54 24.27 27.10
CA PHE A 170 -16.68 23.73 28.16
C PHE A 170 -15.25 23.56 27.70
N LYS A 171 -15.04 23.01 26.50
CA LYS A 171 -13.69 22.85 25.93
C LYS A 171 -13.00 24.20 25.71
N SER A 172 -13.75 25.23 25.30
CA SER A 172 -13.24 26.59 25.17
C SER A 172 -12.68 27.13 26.49
N PHE A 173 -13.31 26.81 27.63
CA PHE A 173 -12.87 27.26 28.95
C PHE A 173 -12.08 26.21 29.73
N GLY A 174 -11.73 25.07 29.12
CA GLY A 174 -11.00 23.98 29.79
C GLY A 174 -11.77 23.34 30.95
N ILE A 175 -13.09 23.28 30.85
CA ILE A 175 -13.99 22.62 31.80
C ILE A 175 -14.13 21.15 31.41
N ASP A 176 -14.03 20.26 32.39
CA ASP A 176 -14.28 18.83 32.21
C ASP A 176 -15.79 18.55 32.16
N ALA A 177 -16.25 18.05 31.01
CA ALA A 177 -17.67 17.75 30.78
C ALA A 177 -18.18 16.54 31.58
N GLU A 178 -17.30 15.70 32.11
CA GLU A 178 -17.68 14.53 32.93
C GLU A 178 -17.76 14.87 34.42
N ALA A 179 -17.08 15.94 34.86
CA ALA A 179 -16.89 16.27 36.27
C ALA A 179 -17.41 17.67 36.68
N PHE A 180 -18.19 18.35 35.83
CA PHE A 180 -18.66 19.72 36.11
C PHE A 180 -19.78 19.78 37.17
N ASN A 181 -19.88 20.93 37.84
CA ASN A 181 -21.00 21.24 38.72
C ASN A 181 -22.00 22.16 37.99
N TYR A 182 -23.21 21.66 37.73
CA TYR A 182 -24.26 22.40 37.01
C TYR A 182 -24.60 23.75 37.63
N LYS A 183 -24.91 23.77 38.94
CA LYS A 183 -25.30 25.00 39.63
C LYS A 183 -24.19 26.04 39.54
N HIS A 184 -22.96 25.63 39.81
CA HIS A 184 -21.80 26.51 39.74
C HIS A 184 -21.63 27.15 38.36
N LEU A 185 -21.68 26.37 37.27
CA LEU A 185 -21.51 26.92 35.93
C LEU A 185 -22.72 27.73 35.46
N ARG A 186 -23.94 27.39 35.91
CA ARG A 186 -25.12 28.22 35.66
C ARG A 186 -24.94 29.60 36.31
N ASP A 187 -24.55 29.64 37.59
CA ASP A 187 -24.32 30.89 38.32
C ASP A 187 -23.19 31.74 37.69
N VAL A 188 -22.17 31.11 37.10
CA VAL A 188 -21.12 31.78 36.31
C VAL A 188 -21.68 32.37 35.01
N LEU A 189 -22.44 31.59 34.23
CA LEU A 189 -22.98 32.03 32.95
C LEU A 189 -24.03 33.15 33.06
N THR A 190 -24.71 33.26 34.19
CA THR A 190 -25.68 34.32 34.49
C THR A 190 -25.08 35.49 35.28
N SER A 191 -23.75 35.56 35.39
CA SER A 191 -23.07 36.63 36.13
C SER A 191 -22.78 37.85 35.24
N ASP A 192 -23.31 39.01 35.62
CA ASP A 192 -22.86 40.28 35.08
C ASP A 192 -21.52 40.70 35.72
N ILE A 193 -20.44 40.68 34.93
CA ILE A 193 -19.11 41.04 35.41
C ILE A 193 -18.97 42.51 35.83
N SER A 194 -19.87 43.39 35.37
CA SER A 194 -19.89 44.80 35.76
C SER A 194 -20.55 45.04 37.12
N SER A 195 -21.39 44.10 37.57
CA SER A 195 -22.04 44.13 38.88
C SER A 195 -21.12 43.57 39.96
N ALA A 196 -20.86 44.35 41.01
CA ALA A 196 -20.07 43.90 42.17
C ALA A 196 -20.72 42.71 42.92
N ASP A 197 -22.04 42.57 42.81
CA ASP A 197 -22.82 41.53 43.49
C ASP A 197 -22.95 40.23 42.70
N SER A 198 -22.44 40.18 41.46
CA SER A 198 -22.49 38.97 40.66
C SER A 198 -21.72 37.81 41.29
N TYR A 199 -22.14 36.59 40.98
CA TYR A 199 -21.59 35.38 41.60
C TYR A 199 -20.07 35.27 41.39
N VAL A 200 -19.57 35.55 40.18
CA VAL A 200 -18.13 35.55 39.89
C VAL A 200 -17.37 36.60 40.69
N ASN A 201 -17.89 37.83 40.81
CA ASN A 201 -17.25 38.90 41.57
C ASN A 201 -17.22 38.58 43.07
N ARG A 202 -18.35 38.15 43.66
CA ARG A 202 -18.41 37.79 45.09
C ARG A 202 -17.56 36.58 45.45
N THR A 203 -17.48 35.60 44.55
CA THR A 203 -16.82 34.32 44.84
C THR A 203 -15.33 34.35 44.51
N TYR A 204 -14.95 34.88 43.35
CA TYR A 204 -13.59 34.72 42.82
C TYR A 204 -12.73 35.97 42.89
N LYS A 205 -13.31 37.18 42.89
CA LYS A 205 -12.49 38.41 42.94
C LYS A 205 -11.63 38.48 44.21
N PRO A 206 -12.16 38.24 45.44
CA PRO A 206 -11.34 38.25 46.64
C PRO A 206 -10.27 37.13 46.64
N LEU A 207 -10.61 35.96 46.08
CA LEU A 207 -9.68 34.83 45.99
C LEU A 207 -8.53 35.11 45.02
N VAL A 208 -8.80 35.75 43.89
CA VAL A 208 -7.78 36.14 42.92
C VAL A 208 -6.81 37.14 43.55
N GLU A 209 -7.31 38.17 44.25
CA GLU A 209 -6.49 39.15 44.96
C GLU A 209 -5.61 38.46 46.03
N GLU A 210 -6.18 37.54 46.81
CA GLU A 210 -5.44 36.75 47.80
C GLU A 210 -4.34 35.89 47.16
N TRP A 211 -4.65 35.17 46.08
CA TRP A 211 -3.68 34.33 45.39
C TRP A 211 -2.58 35.17 44.72
N GLN A 212 -2.92 36.33 44.16
CA GLN A 212 -1.95 37.25 43.59
C GLN A 212 -0.97 37.74 44.65
N ALA A 213 -1.47 38.16 45.82
CA ALA A 213 -0.62 38.52 46.97
C ALA A 213 0.30 37.37 47.37
N LYS A 214 -0.23 36.14 47.49
CA LYS A 214 0.58 34.95 47.77
C LYS A 214 1.65 34.69 46.71
N THR A 215 1.35 34.90 45.42
CA THR A 215 2.38 34.76 44.37
C THR A 215 3.45 35.85 44.43
N ALA A 216 3.10 37.07 44.85
CA ALA A 216 4.07 38.14 45.06
C ALA A 216 5.01 37.80 46.22
N ASP A 217 4.46 37.36 47.35
CA ASP A 217 5.23 36.93 48.52
C ASP A 217 6.16 35.76 48.18
N LEU A 218 5.65 34.74 47.48
CA LEU A 218 6.45 33.59 47.04
C LEU A 218 7.57 34.00 46.06
N ARG A 219 7.35 34.99 45.19
CA ARG A 219 8.42 35.53 44.31
C ARG A 219 9.51 36.23 45.12
N ILE A 220 9.14 36.99 46.16
CA ILE A 220 10.09 37.64 47.06
C ILE A 220 10.88 36.59 47.86
N GLU A 221 10.21 35.55 48.37
CA GLU A 221 10.85 34.43 49.06
C GLU A 221 11.84 33.73 48.13
N ARG A 222 11.40 33.38 46.91
CA ARG A 222 12.22 32.74 45.89
C ARG A 222 13.51 33.50 45.60
N ALA A 223 13.44 34.84 45.53
CA ALA A 223 14.60 35.69 45.24
C ALA A 223 15.65 35.67 46.36
N LYS A 224 15.27 35.27 47.58
CA LYS A 224 16.18 35.15 48.74
C LYS A 224 16.81 33.76 48.86
N VAL A 225 16.30 32.76 48.14
CA VAL A 225 16.82 31.37 48.19
C VAL A 225 18.07 31.25 47.33
N PRO A 226 19.21 30.81 47.89
CA PRO A 226 20.44 30.59 47.11
C PRO A 226 20.23 29.56 45.99
N SER A 227 20.86 29.77 44.82
CA SER A 227 20.73 28.87 43.67
C SER A 227 21.20 27.42 43.94
N ALA A 228 22.02 27.22 44.98
CA ALA A 228 22.46 25.91 45.44
C ALA A 228 21.34 25.08 46.12
N ASP A 229 20.32 25.72 46.71
CA ASP A 229 19.21 25.03 47.38
C ASP A 229 18.08 24.70 46.38
N LYS A 230 18.33 23.68 45.57
CA LYS A 230 17.39 23.23 44.53
C LYS A 230 16.07 22.72 45.10
N ALA A 231 16.07 22.16 46.31
CA ALA A 231 14.88 21.57 46.91
C ALA A 231 13.87 22.66 47.33
N SER A 232 14.35 23.72 47.99
CA SER A 232 13.51 24.86 48.37
C SER A 232 12.99 25.61 47.13
N LEU A 233 13.85 25.83 46.12
CA LEU A 233 13.44 26.44 44.84
C LEU A 233 12.34 25.64 44.15
N ALA A 234 12.49 24.31 44.04
CA ALA A 234 11.48 23.45 43.42
C ALA A 234 10.13 23.49 44.15
N LYS A 235 10.14 23.57 45.49
CA LYS A 235 8.92 23.69 46.28
C LYS A 235 8.22 25.03 46.06
N ILE A 236 8.96 26.13 46.06
CA ILE A 236 8.40 27.47 45.82
C ILE A 236 7.87 27.57 44.38
N ASP A 237 8.61 27.04 43.39
CA ASP A 237 8.20 27.01 41.98
C ASP A 237 6.94 26.18 41.77
N TYR A 238 6.80 25.05 42.48
CA TYR A 238 5.56 24.27 42.49
C TYR A 238 4.38 25.08 43.04
N LEU A 239 4.53 25.73 44.21
CA LEU A 239 3.47 26.54 44.81
C LEU A 239 3.07 27.73 43.94
N LEU A 240 4.05 28.43 43.35
CA LEU A 240 3.82 29.47 42.35
C LEU A 240 3.00 28.92 41.18
N GLY A 241 3.38 27.75 40.66
CA GLY A 241 2.63 27.06 39.62
C GLY A 241 1.17 26.77 40.01
N GLN A 242 0.93 26.29 41.25
CA GLN A 242 -0.42 26.00 41.73
C GLN A 242 -1.28 27.27 41.87
N TYR A 243 -0.76 28.34 42.48
CA TYR A 243 -1.51 29.59 42.63
C TYR A 243 -1.76 30.27 41.28
N ASN A 244 -0.76 30.32 40.40
CA ASN A 244 -0.93 30.84 39.04
C ASN A 244 -2.01 30.05 38.27
N LYS A 245 -2.04 28.72 38.43
CA LYS A 245 -3.09 27.87 37.84
C LYS A 245 -4.48 28.21 38.39
N ARG A 246 -4.60 28.44 39.71
CA ARG A 246 -5.87 28.86 40.34
C ARG A 246 -6.35 30.21 39.84
N ILE A 247 -5.45 31.20 39.76
CA ILE A 247 -5.73 32.54 39.22
C ILE A 247 -6.20 32.42 37.77
N ALA A 248 -5.47 31.68 36.92
CA ALA A 248 -5.83 31.47 35.53
C ALA A 248 -7.21 30.79 35.39
N ASN A 249 -7.49 29.77 36.21
CA ASN A 249 -8.80 29.11 36.21
C ASN A 249 -9.93 30.06 36.63
N ALA A 250 -9.73 30.92 37.63
CA ALA A 250 -10.71 31.91 38.03
C ALA A 250 -10.94 32.95 36.92
N HIS A 251 -9.89 33.45 36.27
CA HIS A 251 -10.01 34.36 35.12
C HIS A 251 -10.83 33.74 33.99
N LYS A 252 -10.67 32.44 33.70
CA LYS A 252 -11.53 31.75 32.71
C LYS A 252 -13.01 31.76 33.08
N LEU A 253 -13.36 31.76 34.37
CA LEU A 253 -14.76 31.89 34.80
C LEU A 253 -15.28 33.32 34.58
N PHE A 254 -14.45 34.34 34.81
CA PHE A 254 -14.79 35.72 34.44
C PHE A 254 -14.95 35.89 32.93
N GLU A 255 -14.04 35.32 32.14
CA GLU A 255 -14.13 35.32 30.67
C GLU A 255 -15.38 34.57 30.19
N MET A 256 -15.71 33.44 30.82
CA MET A 256 -16.92 32.69 30.54
C MET A 256 -18.18 33.49 30.85
N ALA A 257 -18.25 34.16 32.01
CA ALA A 257 -19.36 35.05 32.35
C ALA A 257 -19.49 36.21 31.34
N ALA A 258 -18.38 36.85 31.00
CA ALA A 258 -18.33 37.95 30.03
C ALA A 258 -18.69 37.53 28.60
N ALA A 259 -18.63 36.23 28.29
CA ALA A 259 -18.88 35.72 26.95
C ALA A 259 -20.37 35.54 26.63
N PHE A 260 -21.30 35.76 27.58
CA PHE A 260 -22.73 35.61 27.37
C PHE A 260 -23.53 36.79 27.92
N ASN A 261 -24.73 36.98 27.37
CA ASN A 261 -25.65 38.09 27.71
C ASN A 261 -26.89 37.60 28.47
N PHE A 262 -26.73 36.63 29.38
CA PHE A 262 -27.84 36.17 30.22
C PHE A 262 -28.01 37.09 31.42
N ARG A 263 -29.27 37.38 31.77
CA ARG A 263 -29.65 37.97 33.05
C ARG A 263 -29.49 36.95 34.18
N ASP A 264 -29.67 37.42 35.42
CA ASP A 264 -29.64 36.61 36.63
C ASP A 264 -30.74 35.51 36.65
N ASP A 265 -31.90 35.78 36.07
CA ASP A 265 -32.99 34.81 35.87
C ASP A 265 -32.63 33.71 34.84
N GLY A 266 -31.59 33.93 34.03
CA GLY A 266 -31.10 33.01 33.01
C GLY A 266 -31.61 33.27 31.59
N PHE A 267 -32.51 34.23 31.39
CA PHE A 267 -33.00 34.63 30.07
C PHE A 267 -32.10 35.72 29.46
N VAL A 268 -32.11 35.80 28.12
CA VAL A 268 -31.60 36.97 27.40
C VAL A 268 -32.67 38.06 27.32
N ASP A 269 -32.27 39.32 27.17
CA ASP A 269 -33.21 40.42 26.94
C ASP A 269 -33.91 40.31 25.58
N ASP A 270 -35.14 40.83 25.50
CA ASP A 270 -35.94 40.83 24.27
C ASP A 270 -35.16 41.50 23.12
N GLY A 271 -35.08 40.80 21.98
CA GLY A 271 -34.32 41.26 20.80
C GLY A 271 -32.79 41.11 20.93
N THR A 272 -32.29 40.61 22.06
CA THR A 272 -30.86 40.37 22.31
C THR A 272 -30.53 38.89 22.12
N LYS A 273 -29.33 38.61 21.62
CA LYS A 273 -28.81 37.24 21.49
C LYS A 273 -28.00 36.86 22.71
N ALA A 274 -27.92 35.56 23.00
CA ALA A 274 -27.06 35.00 24.04
C ALA A 274 -25.59 35.45 23.91
N GLN A 275 -25.14 35.79 22.69
CA GLN A 275 -23.83 36.39 22.44
C GLN A 275 -23.86 37.46 21.35
N THR A 276 -22.99 38.46 21.50
CA THR A 276 -22.60 39.38 20.43
C THR A 276 -21.62 38.72 19.46
N ALA A 277 -21.40 39.35 18.30
CA ALA A 277 -20.41 38.88 17.33
C ALA A 277 -18.99 38.80 17.92
N THR A 278 -18.62 39.73 18.81
CA THR A 278 -17.31 39.77 19.48
C THR A 278 -17.16 38.64 20.50
N GLN A 279 -18.17 38.41 21.33
CA GLN A 279 -18.18 37.30 22.31
C GLN A 279 -18.12 35.93 21.60
N LYS A 280 -18.90 35.76 20.52
CA LYS A 280 -18.87 34.55 19.70
C LYS A 280 -17.49 34.31 19.08
N ARG A 281 -16.85 35.36 18.56
CA ARG A 281 -15.47 35.28 18.02
C ARG A 281 -14.49 34.84 19.10
N LEU A 282 -14.56 35.41 20.30
CA LEU A 282 -13.71 35.04 21.43
C LEU A 282 -13.84 33.55 21.75
N ILE A 283 -15.08 33.03 21.89
CA ILE A 283 -15.28 31.60 22.17
C ILE A 283 -14.72 30.73 21.05
N ASN A 284 -14.95 31.07 19.79
CA ASN A 284 -14.41 30.32 18.66
C ASN A 284 -12.88 30.32 18.65
N GLU A 285 -12.25 31.47 18.94
CA GLU A 285 -10.81 31.57 19.06
C GLU A 285 -10.28 30.67 20.16
N THR A 286 -10.86 30.73 21.35
CA THR A 286 -10.42 29.91 22.48
C THR A 286 -10.64 28.42 22.20
N TYR A 287 -11.75 28.04 21.56
CA TYR A 287 -12.01 26.65 21.16
C TYR A 287 -10.97 26.11 20.19
N VAL A 288 -10.74 26.83 19.08
CA VAL A 288 -9.82 26.37 18.03
C VAL A 288 -8.38 26.34 18.54
N LEU A 289 -7.98 27.34 19.34
CA LEU A 289 -6.63 27.43 19.92
C LEU A 289 -6.45 26.56 21.16
N SER A 290 -7.50 25.96 21.72
CA SER A 290 -7.36 24.97 22.80
C SER A 290 -6.73 23.67 22.29
N TYR A 291 -6.69 23.45 20.98
CA TYR A 291 -6.08 22.26 20.41
C TYR A 291 -4.54 22.37 20.46
N PRO A 292 -3.80 21.35 20.97
CA PRO A 292 -2.36 21.46 21.16
C PRO A 292 -1.55 21.73 19.89
N ARG A 293 -2.08 21.33 18.73
CA ARG A 293 -1.47 21.61 17.42
C ARG A 293 -2.21 22.78 16.80
N LEU A 294 -1.48 23.83 16.43
CA LEU A 294 -2.04 24.93 15.66
C LEU A 294 -2.44 24.42 14.26
N THR A 295 -3.73 24.50 13.93
CA THR A 295 -4.22 24.12 12.61
C THR A 295 -4.27 25.32 11.67
N GLN A 296 -4.53 25.09 10.37
CA GLN A 296 -4.75 26.18 9.41
C GLN A 296 -5.88 27.10 9.86
N THR A 297 -6.98 26.55 10.41
CA THR A 297 -8.07 27.35 11.01
C THR A 297 -7.56 28.24 12.13
N GLY A 298 -6.71 27.71 13.03
CA GLY A 298 -6.08 28.49 14.09
C GLY A 298 -5.12 29.56 13.57
N ALA A 299 -4.35 29.27 12.52
CA ALA A 299 -3.45 30.23 11.88
C ALA A 299 -4.22 31.40 11.23
N VAL A 300 -5.39 31.14 10.64
CA VAL A 300 -6.29 32.18 10.12
C VAL A 300 -6.80 33.07 11.26
N LEU A 301 -7.17 32.49 12.40
CA LEU A 301 -7.57 33.27 13.57
C LEU A 301 -6.42 34.11 14.13
N ASN A 302 -5.18 33.61 14.09
CA ASN A 302 -3.99 34.39 14.46
C ASN A 302 -3.78 35.58 13.52
N ARG A 303 -3.96 35.41 12.20
CA ARG A 303 -3.92 36.52 11.24
C ARG A 303 -4.96 37.59 11.57
N ASP A 304 -6.21 37.19 11.82
CA ASP A 304 -7.31 38.12 12.09
C ASP A 304 -7.08 38.89 13.39
N PHE A 305 -6.63 38.18 14.44
CA PHE A 305 -6.19 38.77 15.70
C PHE A 305 -5.08 39.79 15.49
N PHE A 306 -4.04 39.44 14.71
CA PHE A 306 -2.92 40.32 14.44
C PHE A 306 -3.36 41.60 13.72
N ALA A 307 -4.12 41.46 12.63
CA ALA A 307 -4.62 42.59 11.85
C ALA A 307 -5.49 43.52 12.69
N GLN A 308 -6.33 42.98 13.58
CA GLN A 308 -7.13 43.78 14.50
C GLN A 308 -6.24 44.51 15.52
N LYS A 309 -5.30 43.80 16.14
CA LYS A 309 -4.45 44.35 17.20
C LYS A 309 -3.45 45.40 16.72
N MET A 310 -3.01 45.34 15.46
CA MET A 310 -2.11 46.36 14.91
C MET A 310 -2.69 47.77 14.95
N ASN A 311 -4.02 47.92 14.95
CA ASN A 311 -4.67 49.23 15.08
C ASN A 311 -4.50 49.88 16.46
N GLU A 312 -4.14 49.09 17.48
CA GLU A 312 -3.96 49.56 18.87
C GLU A 312 -2.47 49.85 19.18
N ILE A 313 -1.55 49.47 18.29
CA ILE A 313 -0.10 49.58 18.53
C ILE A 313 0.38 50.96 18.07
N THR A 314 1.15 51.60 18.93
CA THR A 314 1.78 52.92 18.72
C THR A 314 3.28 52.92 19.02
N ASP A 315 3.78 51.85 19.64
CA ASP A 315 5.16 51.69 20.09
C ASP A 315 5.65 50.26 19.85
N ALA A 316 6.89 50.11 19.40
CA ALA A 316 7.52 48.83 19.10
C ALA A 316 7.51 47.86 20.31
N GLY A 317 7.62 48.37 21.54
CA GLY A 317 7.59 47.56 22.76
C GLY A 317 6.23 46.90 23.03
N GLN A 318 5.15 47.43 22.48
CA GLN A 318 3.82 46.84 22.63
C GLN A 318 3.67 45.53 21.84
N LEU A 319 4.43 45.36 20.74
CA LEU A 319 4.40 44.15 19.93
C LEU A 319 4.89 42.90 20.68
N ILE A 320 5.88 43.06 21.56
CA ILE A 320 6.42 41.95 22.35
C ILE A 320 5.71 41.75 23.69
N SER A 321 5.01 42.78 24.17
CA SER A 321 4.26 42.74 25.43
C SER A 321 3.01 41.84 25.33
N ASN A 322 2.50 41.64 24.11
CA ASN A 322 1.46 40.65 23.84
C ASN A 322 2.09 39.31 23.43
N SER A 323 1.91 38.27 24.24
CA SER A 323 2.51 36.95 24.02
C SER A 323 2.12 36.31 22.68
N ARG A 324 0.89 36.52 22.21
CA ARG A 324 0.41 35.99 20.93
C ARG A 324 1.04 36.72 19.75
N LEU A 325 1.12 38.06 19.79
CA LEU A 325 1.84 38.84 18.77
C LEU A 325 3.32 38.46 18.72
N ARG A 326 3.98 38.41 19.88
CA ARG A 326 5.38 37.97 20.02
C ARG A 326 5.61 36.61 19.36
N ALA A 327 4.78 35.61 19.67
CA ALA A 327 4.89 34.27 19.09
C ALA A 327 4.72 34.30 17.56
N MET A 328 3.78 35.09 17.05
CA MET A 328 3.59 35.24 15.61
C MET A 328 4.80 35.90 14.92
N LEU A 329 5.44 36.89 15.54
CA LEU A 329 6.66 37.51 14.99
C LEU A 329 7.81 36.51 14.93
N ILE A 330 8.02 35.76 16.01
CA ILE A 330 9.06 34.71 16.07
C ILE A 330 8.87 33.70 14.94
N VAL A 331 7.64 33.21 14.75
CA VAL A 331 7.31 32.27 13.67
C VAL A 331 7.50 32.91 12.30
N ALA A 332 6.92 34.09 12.07
CA ALA A 332 6.93 34.74 10.76
C ALA A 332 8.36 35.01 10.29
N PHE A 333 9.22 35.51 11.17
CA PHE A 333 10.59 35.89 10.82
C PHE A 333 11.61 34.79 11.13
N ASN A 334 11.16 33.59 11.53
CA ASN A 334 12.01 32.45 11.89
C ASN A 334 13.10 32.81 12.91
N LEU A 335 12.71 33.59 13.92
CA LEU A 335 13.63 34.06 14.95
C LEU A 335 13.90 32.94 15.94
N ARG A 336 15.13 32.85 16.44
CA ARG A 336 15.41 32.02 17.60
C ARG A 336 14.69 32.58 18.83
N ASP A 337 14.01 31.72 19.60
CA ASP A 337 13.37 32.09 20.87
C ASP A 337 14.29 31.72 22.06
N ASP A 338 15.05 32.70 22.53
CA ASP A 338 15.94 32.62 23.68
C ASP A 338 15.81 33.87 24.57
N THR A 339 16.64 33.95 25.60
CA THR A 339 16.54 35.02 26.63
C THR A 339 16.82 36.43 26.10
N ASP A 340 17.43 36.57 24.92
CA ASP A 340 17.75 37.88 24.33
C ASP A 340 16.86 38.24 23.12
N THR A 341 16.00 37.33 22.66
CA THR A 341 15.09 37.52 21.52
C THR A 341 14.28 38.81 21.63
N ASP A 342 13.69 39.09 22.78
CA ASP A 342 12.82 40.25 22.97
C ASP A 342 13.59 41.57 22.85
N LYS A 343 14.80 41.61 23.41
CA LYS A 343 15.69 42.78 23.28
C LYS A 343 16.11 42.99 21.82
N LYS A 344 16.42 41.90 21.11
CA LYS A 344 16.78 41.97 19.69
C LYS A 344 15.61 42.38 18.81
N ILE A 345 14.39 41.92 19.09
CA ILE A 345 13.17 42.37 18.39
C ILE A 345 13.00 43.88 18.58
N GLN A 346 13.07 44.37 19.82
CA GLN A 346 12.96 45.81 20.10
C GLN A 346 14.04 46.63 19.41
N TRP A 347 15.29 46.16 19.46
CA TRP A 347 16.41 46.80 18.79
C TRP A 347 16.18 46.85 17.28
N ALA A 348 15.89 45.71 16.64
CA ALA A 348 15.71 45.64 15.19
C ALA A 348 14.55 46.52 14.69
N LEU A 349 13.45 46.61 15.45
CA LEU A 349 12.32 47.48 15.11
C LEU A 349 12.66 48.99 15.16
N ARG A 350 13.76 49.39 15.80
CA ARG A 350 14.22 50.80 15.84
C ARG A 350 15.27 51.13 14.77
N GLU A 351 15.81 50.11 14.11
CA GLU A 351 16.82 50.28 13.07
C GLU A 351 16.18 50.64 11.72
N ASN A 352 16.88 51.42 10.89
CA ASN A 352 16.44 51.71 9.53
C ASN A 352 16.97 50.63 8.55
N PRO A 353 16.12 49.74 8.02
CA PRO A 353 16.56 48.66 7.14
C PRO A 353 16.94 49.10 5.72
N ASP A 354 16.65 50.36 5.36
CA ASP A 354 17.01 50.96 4.08
C ASP A 354 18.34 51.73 4.14
N ASP A 355 18.89 51.95 5.34
CA ASP A 355 20.22 52.55 5.54
C ASP A 355 21.31 51.46 5.44
N PRO A 356 22.17 51.48 4.40
CA PRO A 356 23.24 50.49 4.25
C PRO A 356 24.25 50.46 5.41
N GLN A 357 24.31 51.52 6.23
CA GLN A 357 25.19 51.61 7.40
C GLN A 357 24.54 51.14 8.70
N SER A 358 23.25 50.78 8.70
CA SER A 358 22.58 50.28 9.90
C SER A 358 23.27 49.03 10.45
N ALA A 359 23.39 48.96 11.78
CA ALA A 359 23.93 47.80 12.49
C ALA A 359 23.14 46.52 12.20
N LEU A 360 21.89 46.66 11.74
CA LEU A 360 21.01 45.58 11.32
C LEU A 360 21.63 44.70 10.23
N HIS A 361 22.43 45.27 9.31
CA HIS A 361 23.07 44.52 8.23
C HIS A 361 24.20 43.60 8.72
N ALA A 362 24.77 43.88 9.89
CA ALA A 362 25.78 43.05 10.55
C ALA A 362 25.18 41.87 11.34
N GLU A 363 23.87 41.82 11.57
CA GLU A 363 23.21 40.70 12.26
C GLU A 363 23.25 39.44 11.39
N LYS A 364 23.53 38.31 12.06
CA LYS A 364 23.66 36.99 11.46
C LYS A 364 22.29 36.41 11.13
N ASP A 365 21.32 36.61 12.02
CA ASP A 365 19.95 36.19 11.80
C ASP A 365 19.23 37.23 10.92
N LYS A 366 19.13 36.90 9.62
CA LYS A 366 18.51 37.77 8.62
C LYS A 366 17.01 38.00 8.86
N GLY A 367 16.38 37.18 9.71
CA GLY A 367 14.99 37.39 10.13
C GLY A 367 14.76 38.74 10.81
N PHE A 368 15.75 39.29 11.52
CA PHE A 368 15.64 40.62 12.12
C PHE A 368 15.61 41.74 11.08
N ILE A 369 16.24 41.56 9.91
CA ILE A 369 16.18 42.53 8.82
C ILE A 369 14.77 42.56 8.21
N ASP A 370 14.21 41.37 7.96
CA ASP A 370 12.86 41.24 7.42
C ASP A 370 11.81 41.74 8.42
N LEU A 371 12.04 41.52 9.72
CA LEU A 371 11.23 42.07 10.81
C LEU A 371 11.22 43.60 10.77
N ALA A 372 12.39 44.25 10.72
CA ALA A 372 12.48 45.71 10.65
C ALA A 372 11.76 46.26 9.42
N ARG A 373 11.91 45.62 8.25
CA ARG A 373 11.20 46.01 7.01
C ARG A 373 9.69 45.86 7.08
N ALA A 374 9.19 44.98 7.96
CA ALA A 374 7.77 44.73 8.07
C ALA A 374 7.01 45.82 8.81
N PHE A 375 7.68 46.74 9.51
CA PHE A 375 7.06 47.80 10.30
C PHE A 375 7.66 49.17 10.02
N ASN A 376 6.88 50.23 10.25
CA ASN A 376 7.30 51.61 10.01
C ASN A 376 7.50 52.36 11.33
N PHE A 377 8.47 51.91 12.13
CA PHE A 377 8.89 52.62 13.34
C PHE A 377 10.08 53.56 13.06
N ASP A 378 10.26 54.59 13.88
CA ASP A 378 11.43 55.46 13.93
C ASP A 378 12.49 54.97 14.94
N GLY A 379 13.58 55.72 15.09
CA GLY A 379 14.68 55.40 16.00
C GLY A 379 14.28 55.39 17.49
N GLU A 380 13.19 56.05 17.86
CA GLU A 380 12.63 55.97 19.21
C GLU A 380 11.70 54.76 19.40
N GLY A 381 11.32 54.08 18.31
CA GLY A 381 10.38 52.97 18.29
C GLY A 381 8.92 53.41 18.25
N LYS A 382 8.65 54.67 17.87
CA LYS A 382 7.30 55.20 17.60
C LYS A 382 6.98 55.06 16.11
N ILE A 383 5.70 55.13 15.75
CA ILE A 383 5.31 55.09 14.33
C ILE A 383 5.92 56.31 13.63
N ALA A 384 6.70 56.06 12.58
CA ALA A 384 7.37 57.11 11.83
C ALA A 384 6.36 58.14 11.29
N ALA A 385 6.72 59.42 11.38
CA ALA A 385 5.84 60.52 11.01
C ALA A 385 5.24 60.36 9.59
N GLY A 386 3.91 60.47 9.49
CA GLY A 386 3.17 60.36 8.23
C GLY A 386 3.00 58.93 7.69
N LYS A 387 3.44 57.90 8.43
CA LYS A 387 3.27 56.49 8.05
C LYS A 387 2.22 55.79 8.92
N THR A 388 1.66 54.69 8.41
CA THR A 388 0.93 53.69 9.21
C THR A 388 1.91 52.69 9.80
N ILE A 389 1.56 51.98 10.87
CA ILE A 389 2.41 50.94 11.48
C ILE A 389 2.91 49.92 10.45
N GLN A 390 2.05 49.52 9.52
CA GLN A 390 2.37 48.68 8.37
C GLN A 390 1.57 49.13 7.14
N THR A 391 2.14 48.99 5.96
CA THR A 391 1.43 49.05 4.68
C THR A 391 0.76 47.72 4.37
N ALA A 392 -0.20 47.71 3.45
CA ALA A 392 -0.86 46.47 3.00
C ALA A 392 0.15 45.45 2.43
N ALA A 393 1.18 45.92 1.72
CA ALA A 393 2.24 45.06 1.20
C ALA A 393 3.10 44.45 2.32
N GLN A 394 3.51 45.25 3.31
CA GLN A 394 4.26 44.75 4.48
C GLN A 394 3.45 43.69 5.25
N LEU A 395 2.18 43.95 5.51
CA LEU A 395 1.28 43.00 6.18
C LEU A 395 1.14 41.70 5.37
N SER A 396 0.93 41.80 4.06
CA SER A 396 0.81 40.63 3.18
C SER A 396 2.09 39.78 3.16
N THR A 397 3.26 40.43 3.11
CA THR A 397 4.56 39.74 3.16
C THR A 397 4.75 39.01 4.49
N MET A 398 4.52 39.70 5.61
CA MET A 398 4.61 39.09 6.94
C MET A 398 3.66 37.90 7.09
N MET A 399 2.41 38.04 6.64
CA MET A 399 1.44 36.95 6.73
C MET A 399 1.81 35.77 5.83
N THR A 400 2.38 36.01 4.66
CA THR A 400 2.92 34.92 3.81
C THR A 400 4.03 34.16 4.52
N LEU A 401 4.96 34.89 5.14
CA LEU A 401 6.04 34.29 5.94
C LEU A 401 5.50 33.49 7.13
N TYR A 402 4.46 33.99 7.80
CA TYR A 402 3.79 33.28 8.90
C TYR A 402 3.07 32.00 8.43
N PHE A 403 2.23 32.07 7.40
CA PHE A 403 1.50 30.90 6.89
C PHE A 403 2.40 29.82 6.30
N ASN A 404 3.61 30.18 5.87
CA ASN A 404 4.60 29.22 5.42
C ASN A 404 5.36 28.52 6.57
N ARG A 405 5.20 28.96 7.82
CA ARG A 405 6.03 28.50 8.97
C ARG A 405 5.28 28.15 10.24
N TYR A 406 3.98 28.44 10.33
CA TYR A 406 3.21 28.31 11.57
C TYR A 406 3.19 26.89 12.16
N ASP A 407 3.41 25.88 11.32
CA ASP A 407 3.47 24.47 11.68
C ASP A 407 4.86 23.82 11.51
N ASP A 408 5.91 24.56 11.10
CA ASP A 408 7.28 24.03 10.89
C ASP A 408 7.80 23.22 12.09
N ALA A 409 7.66 23.78 13.29
CA ALA A 409 8.10 23.12 14.52
C ALA A 409 7.31 21.82 14.80
N GLN A 410 6.03 21.79 14.44
CA GLN A 410 5.17 20.63 14.60
C GLN A 410 5.47 19.57 13.53
N GLU A 411 5.72 19.98 12.28
CA GLU A 411 6.17 19.09 11.21
C GLU A 411 7.52 18.45 11.54
N ALA A 412 8.47 19.23 12.06
CA ALA A 412 9.76 18.69 12.52
C ALA A 412 9.58 17.66 13.66
N ALA A 413 8.67 17.92 14.60
CA ALA A 413 8.33 16.98 15.66
C ALA A 413 7.66 15.70 15.12
N ASP A 414 6.78 15.81 14.13
CA ASP A 414 6.17 14.68 13.44
C ASP A 414 7.19 13.84 12.70
N GLN A 415 8.10 14.46 11.93
CA GLN A 415 9.18 13.77 11.23
C GLN A 415 10.08 13.00 12.19
N LYS A 416 10.42 13.62 13.33
CA LYS A 416 11.15 12.93 14.41
C LYS A 416 10.37 11.73 14.94
N THR A 417 9.08 11.90 15.22
CA THR A 417 8.20 10.83 15.72
C THR A 417 8.10 9.68 14.72
N ILE A 418 7.95 9.96 13.43
CA ILE A 418 7.93 8.97 12.35
C ILE A 418 9.26 8.22 12.26
N LYS A 419 10.39 8.93 12.38
CA LYS A 419 11.72 8.33 12.38
C LYS A 419 11.91 7.39 13.58
N ASP A 420 11.52 7.83 14.76
CA ASP A 420 11.58 7.03 15.99
C ASP A 420 10.64 5.82 15.89
N TYR A 421 9.43 5.98 15.35
CA TYR A 421 8.50 4.89 15.07
C TYR A 421 9.13 3.83 14.17
N ARG A 422 9.61 4.20 12.99
CA ARG A 422 10.21 3.29 12.00
C ARG A 422 11.41 2.53 12.58
N ARG A 423 12.23 3.21 13.38
CA ARG A 423 13.36 2.60 14.08
C ARG A 423 12.89 1.56 15.10
N TYR A 424 11.97 1.92 15.98
CA TYR A 424 11.56 1.06 17.09
C TYR A 424 10.69 -0.11 16.65
N ILE A 425 9.84 0.08 15.64
CA ILE A 425 9.01 -1.02 15.15
C ILE A 425 9.85 -2.12 14.50
N GLY A 426 10.94 -1.76 13.81
CA GLY A 426 11.90 -2.73 13.27
C GLY A 426 12.68 -3.52 14.33
N LEU A 427 12.70 -3.06 15.58
CA LEU A 427 13.34 -3.76 16.70
C LEU A 427 12.36 -4.60 17.53
N THR A 428 11.05 -4.45 17.29
CA THR A 428 10.00 -5.10 18.08
C THR A 428 9.94 -6.59 17.74
N LYS A 429 10.03 -7.47 18.75
CA LYS A 429 10.16 -8.92 18.53
C LYS A 429 8.85 -9.70 18.54
N ASN A 430 7.83 -9.20 19.23
CA ASN A 430 6.51 -9.82 19.37
C ASN A 430 5.52 -8.82 20.00
N LEU A 431 4.28 -9.27 20.23
CA LEU A 431 3.23 -8.44 20.81
C LEU A 431 3.51 -8.04 22.26
N GLU A 432 4.22 -8.86 23.05
CA GLU A 432 4.54 -8.51 24.43
C GLU A 432 5.54 -7.35 24.50
N ASP A 433 6.55 -7.38 23.64
CA ASP A 433 7.50 -6.27 23.46
C ASP A 433 6.75 -4.99 23.03
N PHE A 434 5.85 -5.10 22.04
CA PHE A 434 5.00 -4.01 21.58
C PHE A 434 4.11 -3.42 22.68
N LEU A 435 3.61 -4.25 23.61
CA LEU A 435 2.72 -3.84 24.71
C LEU A 435 3.46 -3.47 26.00
N SER A 436 4.80 -3.55 26.03
CA SER A 436 5.60 -3.30 27.23
C SER A 436 5.59 -1.83 27.70
N ALA A 437 6.03 -1.59 28.92
CA ALA A 437 6.18 -0.24 29.46
C ALA A 437 7.45 0.49 28.96
N ALA A 438 8.25 -0.15 28.10
CA ALA A 438 9.48 0.45 27.58
C ALA A 438 9.16 1.75 26.79
N PRO A 439 9.96 2.83 26.90
CA PRO A 439 9.68 4.09 26.20
C PRO A 439 9.53 3.94 24.68
N ALA A 440 10.32 3.06 24.06
CA ALA A 440 10.20 2.73 22.63
C ALA A 440 8.84 2.08 22.31
N ALA A 441 8.37 1.14 23.13
CA ALA A 441 7.08 0.48 22.97
C ALA A 441 5.90 1.47 23.18
N VAL A 442 6.01 2.38 24.15
CA VAL A 442 5.04 3.47 24.35
C VAL A 442 4.98 4.37 23.11
N THR A 443 6.13 4.74 22.56
CA THR A 443 6.23 5.58 21.35
C THR A 443 5.52 4.95 20.16
N ILE A 444 5.81 3.68 19.86
CA ILE A 444 5.17 2.98 18.72
C ILE A 444 3.66 2.78 18.92
N ARG A 445 3.20 2.51 20.15
CA ARG A 445 1.77 2.41 20.45
C ARG A 445 1.07 3.75 20.27
N ASN A 446 1.58 4.81 20.89
CA ASN A 446 0.94 6.13 20.85
C ASN A 446 0.87 6.67 19.42
N PHE A 447 1.92 6.46 18.62
CA PHE A 447 1.90 6.81 17.20
C PHE A 447 0.77 6.08 16.45
N ALA A 448 0.64 4.77 16.66
CA ALA A 448 -0.38 3.96 16.00
C ALA A 448 -1.80 4.30 16.44
N LEU A 449 -2.03 4.53 17.73
CA LEU A 449 -3.32 4.94 18.27
C LEU A 449 -3.75 6.29 17.70
N LYS A 450 -2.82 7.26 17.69
CA LYS A 450 -3.05 8.59 17.12
C LYS A 450 -3.39 8.53 15.63
N ALA A 451 -2.75 7.65 14.87
CA ALA A 451 -3.04 7.45 13.44
C ALA A 451 -4.47 6.96 13.14
N PHE A 452 -5.16 6.39 14.13
CA PHE A 452 -6.55 5.96 14.01
C PHE A 452 -7.50 6.75 14.90
N ASN A 453 -7.06 7.90 15.42
CA ASN A 453 -7.84 8.77 16.32
C ASN A 453 -8.37 8.01 17.55
N ILE A 454 -7.52 7.17 18.16
CA ILE A 454 -7.78 6.43 19.40
C ILE A 454 -6.96 7.09 20.51
N SER A 455 -7.60 7.53 21.59
CA SER A 455 -6.89 8.12 22.74
C SER A 455 -6.12 7.05 23.52
N PRO A 456 -4.86 7.28 23.93
CA PRO A 456 -4.14 6.34 24.80
C PRO A 456 -4.88 6.02 26.11
N GLU A 457 -5.72 6.93 26.59
CA GLU A 457 -6.53 6.81 27.80
C GLU A 457 -7.80 5.96 27.58
N GLU A 458 -8.27 5.82 26.34
CA GLU A 458 -9.49 5.06 26.00
C GLU A 458 -9.25 3.54 25.92
N VAL A 459 -7.98 3.12 25.99
CA VAL A 459 -7.59 1.73 25.72
C VAL A 459 -6.49 1.23 26.64
N SER A 460 -6.74 0.07 27.28
CA SER A 460 -5.73 -0.63 28.06
C SER A 460 -4.87 -1.56 27.20
N THR A 461 -3.66 -1.90 27.66
CA THR A 461 -2.81 -2.91 27.01
C THR A 461 -3.48 -4.28 26.92
N PHE A 462 -4.36 -4.63 27.87
CA PHE A 462 -5.18 -5.85 27.82
C PHE A 462 -6.17 -5.83 26.65
N LYS A 463 -6.87 -4.69 26.44
CA LYS A 463 -7.76 -4.52 25.28
C LYS A 463 -6.97 -4.57 23.98
N LEU A 464 -5.82 -3.92 23.90
CA LEU A 464 -4.93 -3.99 22.74
C LEU A 464 -4.45 -5.42 22.45
N LYS A 465 -4.07 -6.19 23.49
CA LYS A 465 -3.67 -7.59 23.32
C LYS A 465 -4.77 -8.38 22.60
N LYS A 466 -6.02 -8.26 23.04
CA LYS A 466 -7.17 -8.93 22.40
C LYS A 466 -7.45 -8.41 20.99
N VAL A 467 -7.25 -7.11 20.73
CA VAL A 467 -7.39 -6.53 19.38
C VAL A 467 -6.37 -7.14 18.43
N PHE A 468 -5.09 -7.18 18.80
CA PHE A 468 -4.01 -7.66 17.93
C PHE A 468 -4.00 -9.19 17.74
N THR A 469 -4.52 -9.97 18.69
CA THR A 469 -4.64 -11.43 18.53
C THR A 469 -5.97 -11.88 17.92
N SER A 470 -6.85 -10.95 17.53
CA SER A 470 -8.13 -11.28 16.91
C SER A 470 -7.99 -11.78 15.47
N ASP A 471 -8.76 -12.82 15.11
CA ASP A 471 -8.92 -13.23 13.72
C ASP A 471 -9.79 -12.23 12.94
N LEU A 472 -9.15 -11.36 12.16
CA LEU A 472 -9.85 -10.36 11.35
C LEU A 472 -10.75 -10.96 10.26
N SER A 473 -10.62 -12.24 9.92
CA SER A 473 -11.53 -12.91 8.96
C SER A 473 -12.81 -13.43 9.61
N ASP A 474 -12.78 -13.70 10.92
CA ASP A 474 -13.96 -14.12 11.68
C ASP A 474 -14.82 -12.90 12.05
N PRO A 475 -16.07 -12.78 11.53
CA PRO A 475 -17.00 -11.71 11.91
C PRO A 475 -17.31 -11.66 13.42
N LYS A 476 -17.11 -12.76 14.14
CA LYS A 476 -17.37 -12.89 15.58
C LYS A 476 -16.13 -12.64 16.45
N SER A 477 -14.97 -12.32 15.85
CA SER A 477 -13.76 -12.02 16.59
C SER A 477 -13.92 -10.83 17.53
N TYR A 478 -13.11 -10.78 18.59
CA TYR A 478 -13.19 -9.72 19.61
C TYR A 478 -13.10 -8.32 19.00
N VAL A 479 -12.14 -8.07 18.11
CA VAL A 479 -12.00 -6.74 17.47
C VAL A 479 -13.23 -6.34 16.65
N ARG A 480 -13.93 -7.28 16.03
CA ARG A 480 -15.16 -7.00 15.27
C ARG A 480 -16.39 -6.87 16.17
N SER A 481 -16.40 -7.53 17.33
CA SER A 481 -17.49 -7.37 18.30
C SER A 481 -17.51 -5.99 18.97
N LEU A 482 -16.38 -5.26 18.94
CA LEU A 482 -16.31 -3.85 19.37
C LEU A 482 -17.18 -2.92 18.51
N LYS A 483 -17.52 -3.32 17.28
CA LYS A 483 -18.24 -2.49 16.29
C LYS A 483 -17.58 -1.12 16.03
N ASP A 484 -16.27 -1.05 16.20
CA ASP A 484 -15.46 0.15 16.00
C ASP A 484 -14.35 -0.16 14.99
N ASP A 485 -14.48 0.40 13.79
CA ASP A 485 -13.58 0.15 12.67
C ASP A 485 -12.15 0.65 12.94
N ARG A 486 -11.97 1.63 13.85
CA ARG A 486 -10.65 2.14 14.23
C ARG A 486 -9.76 1.02 14.78
N PHE A 487 -10.32 0.14 15.62
CA PHE A 487 -9.58 -1.01 16.16
C PHE A 487 -9.33 -2.11 15.11
N VAL A 488 -10.23 -2.27 14.14
CA VAL A 488 -10.01 -3.21 13.02
C VAL A 488 -8.86 -2.71 12.15
N ARG A 489 -8.84 -1.43 11.79
CA ARG A 489 -7.74 -0.79 11.04
C ARG A 489 -6.43 -0.83 11.81
N LEU A 490 -6.46 -0.59 13.11
CA LEU A 490 -5.29 -0.74 13.98
C LEU A 490 -4.74 -2.16 13.94
N ALA A 491 -5.57 -3.18 14.14
CA ALA A 491 -5.12 -4.58 14.09
C ALA A 491 -4.54 -4.96 12.71
N LYS A 492 -5.17 -4.49 11.62
CA LYS A 492 -4.71 -4.71 10.24
C LYS A 492 -3.33 -4.12 9.94
N ALA A 493 -2.96 -3.05 10.63
CA ALA A 493 -1.67 -2.40 10.42
C ALA A 493 -0.49 -3.27 10.82
N TYR A 494 -0.70 -4.40 11.51
CA TYR A 494 0.36 -5.24 12.08
C TYR A 494 0.19 -6.72 11.71
N ASN A 495 1.30 -7.45 11.72
CA ASN A 495 1.34 -8.88 11.38
C ASN A 495 1.47 -9.77 12.62
N PHE A 496 0.68 -9.53 13.67
CA PHE A 496 0.64 -10.44 14.82
C PHE A 496 -0.27 -11.65 14.53
N ASP A 497 0.15 -12.85 14.97
CA ASP A 497 -0.70 -14.05 14.97
C ASP A 497 -1.58 -14.15 16.22
N ALA A 498 -2.42 -15.18 16.29
CA ALA A 498 -3.35 -15.38 17.41
C ALA A 498 -2.64 -15.60 18.77
N GLU A 499 -1.37 -16.00 18.73
CA GLU A 499 -0.52 -16.15 19.92
C GLU A 499 0.30 -14.89 20.23
N GLY A 500 0.19 -13.83 19.41
CA GLY A 500 0.95 -12.59 19.56
C GLY A 500 2.39 -12.67 19.08
N ARG A 501 2.76 -13.70 18.33
CA ARG A 501 4.07 -13.79 17.65
C ARG A 501 4.00 -13.06 16.31
N ILE A 502 5.15 -12.82 15.69
CA ILE A 502 5.19 -12.25 14.34
C ILE A 502 4.72 -13.32 13.34
N GLY A 503 3.55 -13.08 12.78
CA GLY A 503 2.95 -13.85 11.69
C GLY A 503 3.54 -13.47 10.34
N SER A 504 3.07 -14.15 9.29
CA SER A 504 3.41 -13.77 7.92
C SER A 504 2.58 -12.55 7.50
N PRO A 505 3.14 -11.60 6.73
CA PRO A 505 2.35 -10.51 6.16
C PRO A 505 1.12 -11.01 5.41
N ARG A 506 -0.03 -10.35 5.62
CA ARG A 506 -1.27 -10.67 4.91
C ARG A 506 -1.25 -10.00 3.54
N LEU A 507 -0.66 -10.68 2.56
CA LEU A 507 -0.56 -10.19 1.19
C LEU A 507 -1.69 -10.73 0.32
N ALA A 508 -2.12 -9.94 -0.67
CA ALA A 508 -3.11 -10.35 -1.66
C ALA A 508 -2.57 -11.50 -2.53
N GLN A 509 -1.26 -11.52 -2.77
CA GLN A 509 -0.54 -12.59 -3.45
C GLN A 509 0.73 -12.95 -2.68
N ALA A 510 1.14 -14.21 -2.79
CA ALA A 510 2.44 -14.62 -2.30
C ALA A 510 3.57 -14.00 -3.14
N GLU A 511 4.71 -13.77 -2.52
CA GLU A 511 5.84 -13.07 -3.14
C GLU A 511 6.38 -13.78 -4.39
N ASN A 512 6.38 -15.12 -4.38
CA ASN A 512 6.69 -15.94 -5.55
C ASN A 512 5.72 -15.73 -6.73
N GLU A 513 4.42 -15.48 -6.47
CA GLU A 513 3.43 -15.17 -7.50
C GLU A 513 3.60 -13.77 -8.06
N ILE A 514 3.81 -12.77 -7.20
CA ILE A 514 4.09 -11.39 -7.62
C ILE A 514 5.26 -11.40 -8.61
N THR A 515 6.29 -12.11 -8.22
CA THR A 515 7.49 -12.35 -8.96
C THR A 515 7.24 -13.08 -10.30
N ARG A 516 6.46 -14.17 -10.30
CA ARG A 516 6.12 -14.94 -11.51
C ARG A 516 5.32 -14.10 -12.50
N ILE A 517 4.24 -13.46 -12.05
CA ILE A 517 3.38 -12.62 -12.88
C ILE A 517 4.19 -11.46 -13.45
N SER A 518 5.05 -10.83 -12.65
CA SER A 518 5.93 -9.76 -13.11
C SER A 518 6.85 -10.17 -14.24
N ARG A 519 7.50 -11.34 -14.13
CA ARG A 519 8.33 -11.87 -15.22
C ARG A 519 7.52 -12.23 -16.43
N ASN A 520 6.38 -12.88 -16.24
CA ASN A 520 5.50 -13.24 -17.33
C ASN A 520 5.11 -11.98 -18.10
N TYR A 521 4.67 -10.92 -17.43
CA TYR A 521 4.38 -9.64 -18.08
C TYR A 521 5.57 -9.11 -18.90
N VAL A 522 6.77 -9.05 -18.31
CA VAL A 522 7.97 -8.58 -19.03
C VAL A 522 8.28 -9.46 -20.24
N LEU A 523 8.17 -10.78 -20.10
CA LEU A 523 8.35 -11.74 -21.19
C LEU A 523 7.31 -11.48 -22.29
N GLU A 524 6.05 -11.34 -21.91
CA GLU A 524 4.92 -11.09 -22.80
C GLU A 524 5.07 -9.81 -23.62
N MET A 525 5.52 -8.73 -22.97
CA MET A 525 5.79 -7.46 -23.63
C MET A 525 7.01 -7.48 -24.55
N THR A 526 7.97 -8.39 -24.31
CA THR A 526 9.25 -8.40 -25.03
C THR A 526 9.42 -9.53 -26.04
N ARG A 527 8.65 -10.62 -25.92
CA ARG A 527 8.85 -11.86 -26.69
C ARG A 527 8.62 -11.72 -28.19
N TRP A 528 7.76 -10.77 -28.59
CA TRP A 528 7.48 -10.51 -30.01
C TRP A 528 8.30 -9.38 -30.62
N ASN A 529 9.21 -8.80 -29.84
CA ASN A 529 10.04 -7.69 -30.28
C ASN A 529 11.42 -8.22 -30.70
N THR A 530 11.54 -8.61 -31.95
CA THR A 530 12.83 -8.90 -32.58
C THR A 530 13.52 -7.58 -32.86
N ALA A 531 14.58 -7.28 -32.11
CA ALA A 531 15.51 -6.23 -32.50
C ALA A 531 16.10 -6.61 -33.87
N SER A 532 15.57 -6.03 -34.93
CA SER A 532 16.30 -5.96 -36.20
C SER A 532 17.57 -5.17 -35.89
N LYS A 533 18.72 -5.85 -35.79
CA LYS A 533 20.02 -5.20 -35.88
C LYS A 533 20.00 -4.40 -37.19
N SER A 534 19.94 -3.08 -37.10
CA SER A 534 20.03 -2.20 -38.25
C SER A 534 21.41 -2.39 -38.88
N ARG A 535 21.45 -2.80 -40.14
CA ARG A 535 22.57 -2.45 -41.03
C ARG A 535 22.59 -0.92 -41.10
N GLU A 536 23.76 -0.34 -40.85
CA GLU A 536 24.06 1.06 -41.14
C GLU A 536 23.60 1.39 -42.56
N THR A 537 22.73 2.39 -42.68
CA THR A 537 22.44 3.05 -43.96
C THR A 537 22.17 4.52 -43.65
N THR A 538 22.73 5.38 -44.48
CA THR A 538 22.91 6.82 -44.32
C THR A 538 21.87 7.58 -45.16
N GLY A 539 20.92 8.30 -44.54
CA GLY A 539 20.08 9.25 -45.26
C GLY A 539 19.15 10.11 -44.38
N LYS A 540 18.93 11.39 -44.73
CA LYS A 540 18.17 12.37 -43.92
C LYS A 540 16.65 12.09 -43.74
N GLN A 541 16.08 11.06 -44.35
CA GLN A 541 14.73 10.54 -44.02
C GLN A 541 14.71 9.70 -42.73
N ASP A 542 15.87 9.51 -42.09
CA ASP A 542 16.07 8.61 -40.96
C ASP A 542 15.75 9.19 -39.57
N GLU A 543 15.54 10.49 -39.35
CA GLU A 543 15.32 10.99 -37.97
C GLU A 543 13.96 10.58 -37.39
N GLU A 544 12.88 10.61 -38.17
CA GLU A 544 11.55 10.17 -37.70
C GLU A 544 11.47 8.64 -37.57
N LEU A 545 12.12 7.92 -38.49
CA LEU A 545 12.19 6.46 -38.46
C LEU A 545 13.16 5.95 -37.39
N ALA A 546 14.26 6.66 -37.12
CA ALA A 546 15.16 6.42 -35.98
C ALA A 546 14.47 6.79 -34.66
N ALA A 547 13.74 7.90 -34.57
CA ALA A 547 12.95 8.24 -33.40
C ALA A 547 11.85 7.20 -33.13
N TYR A 548 11.17 6.70 -34.17
CA TYR A 548 10.20 5.60 -34.06
C TYR A 548 10.86 4.27 -33.65
N ARG A 549 12.00 3.90 -34.28
CA ARG A 549 12.80 2.70 -33.93
C ARG A 549 13.38 2.79 -32.52
N GLN A 550 13.76 3.98 -32.07
CA GLN A 550 14.31 4.27 -30.75
C GLN A 550 13.20 4.41 -29.68
N LYS A 551 11.97 4.79 -30.04
CA LYS A 551 10.78 4.79 -29.16
C LYS A 551 10.21 3.38 -28.96
N ASN A 552 10.43 2.47 -29.92
CA ASN A 552 9.99 1.08 -29.91
C ASN A 552 11.14 0.05 -29.78
N SER A 553 12.32 0.48 -29.33
CA SER A 553 13.46 -0.44 -29.14
C SER A 553 13.15 -1.47 -28.04
N LYS A 554 13.65 -2.69 -28.20
CA LYS A 554 13.47 -3.81 -27.25
C LYS A 554 13.83 -3.40 -25.81
N ASP A 555 14.87 -2.58 -25.65
CA ASP A 555 15.32 -2.10 -24.34
C ASP A 555 14.33 -1.11 -23.71
N LYS A 556 13.77 -0.16 -24.45
CA LYS A 556 12.74 0.75 -23.89
C LYS A 556 11.45 0.02 -23.54
N ILE A 557 11.03 -0.97 -24.32
CA ILE A 557 9.85 -1.80 -23.98
C ILE A 557 10.13 -2.64 -22.74
N LYS A 558 11.34 -3.18 -22.60
CA LYS A 558 11.77 -3.89 -21.40
C LYS A 558 11.80 -2.98 -20.18
N GLU A 559 12.31 -1.75 -20.29
CA GLU A 559 12.32 -0.79 -19.17
C GLU A 559 10.90 -0.37 -18.78
N LYS A 560 10.02 -0.07 -19.74
CA LYS A 560 8.60 0.17 -19.45
C LYS A 560 7.96 -1.02 -18.74
N ALA A 561 8.19 -2.23 -19.23
CA ALA A 561 7.63 -3.42 -18.61
C ALA A 561 8.16 -3.67 -17.19
N LYS A 562 9.42 -3.30 -16.91
CA LYS A 562 9.97 -3.30 -15.54
C LYS A 562 9.32 -2.23 -14.66
N THR A 563 9.03 -1.04 -15.18
CA THR A 563 8.27 -0.01 -14.45
C THR A 563 6.87 -0.51 -14.07
N GLU A 564 6.17 -1.15 -15.00
CA GLU A 564 4.87 -1.77 -14.71
C GLU A 564 5.00 -2.89 -13.67
N ALA A 565 6.04 -3.71 -13.74
CA ALA A 565 6.30 -4.76 -12.75
C ALA A 565 6.60 -4.19 -11.35
N ALA A 566 7.34 -3.07 -11.28
CA ALA A 566 7.57 -2.37 -10.02
C ALA A 566 6.26 -1.80 -9.43
N TYR A 567 5.41 -1.21 -10.27
CA TYR A 567 4.08 -0.75 -9.87
C TYR A 567 3.22 -1.90 -9.34
N TYR A 568 3.15 -3.00 -10.09
CA TYR A 568 2.40 -4.19 -9.69
C TYR A 568 2.84 -4.71 -8.32
N ARG A 569 4.16 -4.87 -8.13
CA ARG A 569 4.75 -5.31 -6.85
C ARG A 569 4.35 -4.39 -5.70
N GLN A 570 4.50 -3.07 -5.87
CA GLN A 570 4.15 -2.08 -4.85
C GLN A 570 2.65 -2.15 -4.49
N GLN A 571 1.77 -2.26 -5.49
CA GLN A 571 0.33 -2.34 -5.22
C GLN A 571 -0.08 -3.67 -4.57
N MET A 572 0.57 -4.79 -4.90
CA MET A 572 0.26 -6.07 -4.23
C MET A 572 0.58 -6.05 -2.73
N GLU A 573 1.45 -5.15 -2.27
CA GLU A 573 1.71 -4.92 -0.83
C GLU A 573 0.65 -4.06 -0.14
N THR A 574 -0.03 -3.17 -0.89
CA THR A 574 -1.07 -2.25 -0.35
C THR A 574 -2.46 -2.85 -0.38
N LEU A 575 -2.73 -3.71 -1.36
CA LEU A 575 -4.05 -4.20 -1.72
C LEU A 575 -4.65 -5.10 -0.64
N GLU A 576 -5.93 -4.90 -0.33
CA GLU A 576 -6.67 -5.63 0.73
C GLU A 576 -7.89 -6.40 0.22
N THR A 577 -8.49 -5.97 -0.89
CA THR A 577 -9.76 -6.54 -1.38
C THR A 577 -9.76 -6.75 -2.89
N ILE A 578 -10.62 -7.66 -3.34
CA ILE A 578 -10.91 -7.85 -4.76
C ILE A 578 -11.39 -6.54 -5.39
N ASP A 579 -12.20 -5.75 -4.69
CA ASP A 579 -12.73 -4.50 -5.25
C ASP A 579 -11.63 -3.46 -5.48
N GLN A 580 -10.63 -3.38 -4.60
CA GLN A 580 -9.43 -2.55 -4.84
C GLN A 580 -8.62 -3.06 -6.04
N LEU A 581 -8.44 -4.38 -6.17
CA LEU A 581 -7.77 -4.98 -7.33
C LEU A 581 -8.46 -4.62 -8.64
N LEU A 582 -9.78 -4.75 -8.65
CA LEU A 582 -10.60 -4.60 -9.84
C LEU A 582 -10.86 -3.14 -10.22
N ALA A 583 -10.74 -2.21 -9.27
CA ALA A 583 -10.80 -0.78 -9.52
C ALA A 583 -9.56 -0.25 -10.25
N ASP A 584 -8.40 -0.86 -10.04
CA ASP A 584 -7.17 -0.48 -10.74
C ASP A 584 -7.01 -1.25 -12.05
N ARG A 585 -7.43 -0.60 -13.15
CA ARG A 585 -7.35 -1.18 -14.49
C ARG A 585 -5.92 -1.51 -14.91
N ARG A 586 -4.92 -0.76 -14.43
CA ARG A 586 -3.50 -0.99 -14.73
C ARG A 586 -3.04 -2.33 -14.15
N LEU A 587 -3.46 -2.65 -12.92
CA LEU A 587 -3.19 -3.97 -12.33
C LEU A 587 -3.92 -5.09 -13.07
N VAL A 588 -5.20 -4.88 -13.37
CA VAL A 588 -6.02 -5.86 -14.09
C VAL A 588 -5.39 -6.21 -15.43
N ASP A 589 -5.06 -5.20 -16.25
CA ASP A 589 -4.45 -5.41 -17.56
C ASP A 589 -3.08 -6.08 -17.44
N PHE A 590 -2.26 -5.69 -16.47
CA PHE A 590 -0.96 -6.30 -16.21
C PHE A 590 -1.06 -7.81 -15.96
N MET A 591 -1.95 -8.24 -15.07
CA MET A 591 -2.13 -9.65 -14.75
C MET A 591 -2.69 -10.45 -15.93
N LEU A 592 -3.66 -9.88 -16.65
CA LEU A 592 -4.27 -10.56 -17.79
C LEU A 592 -3.26 -10.75 -18.91
N VAL A 593 -2.47 -9.71 -19.23
CA VAL A 593 -1.36 -9.82 -20.20
C VAL A 593 -0.34 -10.86 -19.74
N ALA A 594 0.04 -10.87 -18.46
CA ALA A 594 0.96 -11.87 -17.91
C ALA A 594 0.45 -13.32 -18.07
N GLU A 595 -0.87 -13.52 -18.00
CA GLU A 595 -1.53 -14.81 -18.23
C GLU A 595 -1.96 -15.02 -19.69
N ARG A 596 -1.56 -14.13 -20.62
CA ARG A 596 -1.89 -14.17 -22.06
C ARG A 596 -3.38 -14.05 -22.36
N ILE A 597 -4.14 -13.46 -21.45
CA ILE A 597 -5.56 -13.18 -21.62
C ILE A 597 -5.66 -11.77 -22.21
N ASP A 598 -6.42 -11.60 -23.29
CA ASP A 598 -6.68 -10.27 -23.84
C ASP A 598 -7.49 -9.45 -22.82
N PRO A 599 -6.97 -8.34 -22.29
CA PRO A 599 -7.71 -7.57 -21.31
C PRO A 599 -9.06 -7.04 -21.80
N LYS A 600 -9.22 -6.87 -23.12
CA LYS A 600 -10.48 -6.43 -23.74
C LYS A 600 -11.53 -7.53 -23.80
N SER A 601 -11.15 -8.79 -23.69
CA SER A 601 -12.09 -9.92 -23.79
C SER A 601 -12.78 -10.26 -22.47
N VAL A 602 -12.49 -9.54 -21.39
CA VAL A 602 -12.99 -9.85 -20.04
C VAL A 602 -13.53 -8.62 -19.33
N SER A 603 -14.69 -8.77 -18.69
CA SER A 603 -15.29 -7.73 -17.87
C SER A 603 -14.86 -7.83 -16.42
N THR A 604 -14.93 -6.71 -15.69
CA THR A 604 -14.65 -6.65 -14.26
C THR A 604 -15.57 -7.57 -13.45
N ASP A 605 -16.86 -7.65 -13.80
CA ASP A 605 -17.83 -8.53 -13.12
C ASP A 605 -17.49 -10.02 -13.29
N TYR A 606 -17.02 -10.39 -14.48
CA TYR A 606 -16.57 -11.77 -14.74
C TYR A 606 -15.36 -12.10 -13.86
N LEU A 607 -14.35 -11.22 -13.80
CA LEU A 607 -13.19 -11.41 -12.92
C LEU A 607 -13.56 -11.44 -11.44
N LYS A 608 -14.55 -10.63 -11.02
CA LYS A 608 -15.08 -10.67 -9.65
C LYS A 608 -15.64 -12.04 -9.28
N LYS A 609 -16.36 -12.71 -10.19
CA LYS A 609 -16.85 -14.09 -9.99
C LYS A 609 -15.70 -15.11 -9.92
N ILE A 610 -14.68 -14.93 -10.76
CA ILE A 610 -13.47 -15.77 -10.75
C ILE A 610 -12.75 -15.66 -9.41
N PHE A 611 -12.43 -14.45 -8.93
CA PHE A 611 -11.70 -14.24 -7.69
C PHE A 611 -12.49 -14.60 -6.42
N LYS A 612 -13.83 -14.53 -6.45
CA LYS A 612 -14.69 -14.97 -5.32
C LYS A 612 -14.95 -16.48 -5.29
N SER A 613 -14.47 -17.24 -6.27
CA SER A 613 -14.73 -18.68 -6.36
C SER A 613 -14.01 -19.45 -5.25
N ASP A 614 -14.71 -20.40 -4.62
CA ASP A 614 -14.05 -21.39 -3.76
C ASP A 614 -13.42 -22.48 -4.63
N LEU A 615 -12.10 -22.44 -4.76
CA LEU A 615 -11.38 -23.41 -5.59
C LEU A 615 -11.37 -24.83 -5.01
N LYS A 616 -11.80 -25.03 -3.75
CA LYS A 616 -12.00 -26.36 -3.17
C LYS A 616 -13.29 -27.02 -3.64
N ASP A 617 -14.29 -26.22 -4.02
CA ASP A 617 -15.54 -26.72 -4.59
C ASP A 617 -15.37 -27.00 -6.09
N PRO A 618 -15.44 -28.27 -6.54
CA PRO A 618 -15.32 -28.62 -7.96
C PRO A 618 -16.36 -27.95 -8.87
N LYS A 619 -17.47 -27.46 -8.30
CA LYS A 619 -18.55 -26.78 -9.05
C LYS A 619 -18.45 -25.25 -9.03
N SER A 620 -17.44 -24.68 -8.38
CA SER A 620 -17.27 -23.23 -8.34
C SER A 620 -17.07 -22.63 -9.72
N PHE A 621 -17.39 -21.34 -9.87
CA PHE A 621 -17.36 -20.65 -11.16
C PHE A 621 -15.99 -20.78 -11.84
N ALA A 622 -14.89 -20.51 -11.12
CA ALA A 622 -13.54 -20.69 -11.64
C ALA A 622 -13.18 -22.14 -12.00
N ASN A 623 -13.74 -23.15 -11.31
CA ASN A 623 -13.52 -24.57 -11.63
C ASN A 623 -14.36 -25.05 -12.83
N ALA A 624 -15.50 -24.41 -13.09
CA ALA A 624 -16.38 -24.71 -14.22
C ALA A 624 -15.89 -24.07 -15.53
N GLU A 625 -14.94 -23.15 -15.47
CA GLU A 625 -14.46 -22.46 -16.67
C GLU A 625 -13.67 -23.35 -17.62
N LYS A 626 -13.90 -23.13 -18.93
CA LYS A 626 -13.22 -23.89 -19.98
C LYS A 626 -11.75 -23.52 -20.11
N ASP A 627 -11.43 -22.24 -19.89
CA ASP A 627 -10.06 -21.74 -19.94
C ASP A 627 -9.42 -21.85 -18.55
N PRO A 628 -8.46 -22.76 -18.35
CA PRO A 628 -7.85 -23.02 -17.04
C PRO A 628 -7.06 -21.82 -16.50
N ARG A 629 -6.74 -20.83 -17.34
CA ARG A 629 -6.00 -19.63 -16.93
C ARG A 629 -6.78 -18.77 -15.94
N PHE A 630 -8.11 -18.75 -16.01
CA PHE A 630 -8.92 -18.04 -15.03
C PHE A 630 -8.90 -18.71 -13.66
N ARG A 631 -8.93 -20.05 -13.62
CA ARG A 631 -8.72 -20.79 -12.39
C ARG A 631 -7.33 -20.53 -11.81
N ALA A 632 -6.30 -20.52 -12.65
CA ALA A 632 -4.94 -20.22 -12.23
C ALA A 632 -4.82 -18.79 -11.66
N LEU A 633 -5.48 -17.82 -12.29
CA LEU A 633 -5.54 -16.45 -11.82
C LEU A 633 -6.22 -16.37 -10.44
N ALA A 634 -7.37 -17.01 -10.24
CA ALA A 634 -8.01 -17.09 -8.92
C ALA A 634 -7.09 -17.72 -7.86
N GLY A 635 -6.39 -18.80 -8.21
CA GLY A 635 -5.49 -19.50 -7.29
C GLY A 635 -4.20 -18.75 -6.96
N SER A 636 -3.85 -17.72 -7.73
CA SER A 636 -2.67 -16.88 -7.48
C SER A 636 -2.89 -15.88 -6.35
N PHE A 637 -4.15 -15.65 -5.96
CA PHE A 637 -4.54 -14.72 -4.92
C PHE A 637 -5.01 -15.43 -3.64
N ASN A 638 -4.84 -14.73 -2.52
CA ASN A 638 -5.23 -15.18 -1.20
C ASN A 638 -6.57 -14.56 -0.75
N PHE A 639 -7.55 -14.42 -1.65
CA PHE A 639 -8.87 -13.89 -1.30
C PHE A 639 -9.81 -14.99 -0.75
N ASP A 640 -10.67 -14.60 0.17
CA ASP A 640 -11.84 -15.38 0.60
C ASP A 640 -13.04 -15.16 -0.35
N THR A 641 -14.11 -15.92 -0.16
CA THR A 641 -15.33 -15.82 -0.99
C THR A 641 -16.08 -14.49 -0.81
N LYS A 642 -15.77 -13.72 0.25
CA LYS A 642 -16.32 -12.38 0.47
C LYS A 642 -15.54 -11.32 -0.29
N GLY A 643 -14.28 -11.62 -0.64
CA GLY A 643 -13.37 -10.77 -1.40
C GLY A 643 -12.33 -10.04 -0.56
N ASN A 644 -12.05 -10.52 0.65
CA ASN A 644 -10.99 -10.01 1.53
C ASN A 644 -9.79 -10.96 1.53
N ILE A 645 -8.60 -10.47 1.88
CA ILE A 645 -7.44 -11.35 2.12
C ILE A 645 -7.73 -12.28 3.31
N ARG A 646 -7.46 -13.58 3.14
CA ARG A 646 -7.61 -14.60 4.19
C ARG A 646 -6.68 -14.31 5.37
N ALA A 647 -7.16 -14.50 6.59
CA ALA A 647 -6.40 -14.17 7.80
C ALA A 647 -5.16 -15.05 8.01
N THR A 648 -5.16 -16.28 7.50
CA THR A 648 -3.99 -17.16 7.53
C THR A 648 -3.40 -17.25 6.13
N ALA A 649 -2.28 -16.56 5.91
CA ALA A 649 -1.33 -16.95 4.88
C ALA A 649 -0.84 -18.33 5.29
N SER A 650 -1.51 -19.37 4.82
CA SER A 650 -1.12 -20.71 5.19
C SER A 650 0.24 -20.93 4.56
N GLN A 651 1.30 -21.01 5.37
CA GLN A 651 2.70 -21.19 4.96
C GLN A 651 2.87 -22.56 4.29
N HIS A 652 2.32 -22.70 3.09
CA HIS A 652 2.50 -23.85 2.25
C HIS A 652 3.65 -23.55 1.30
N VAL A 653 4.48 -24.56 1.08
CA VAL A 653 5.55 -24.49 0.06
C VAL A 653 5.00 -24.36 -1.36
N GLN A 654 3.68 -24.54 -1.56
CA GLN A 654 2.95 -24.19 -2.77
C GLN A 654 1.64 -23.46 -2.43
N ASN A 655 1.29 -22.44 -3.21
CA ASN A 655 -0.04 -21.83 -3.11
C ASN A 655 -1.12 -22.66 -3.85
N ASN A 656 -2.38 -22.20 -3.78
CA ASN A 656 -3.51 -22.90 -4.39
C ASN A 656 -3.34 -23.10 -5.91
N ARG A 657 -2.84 -22.08 -6.65
CA ARG A 657 -2.52 -22.21 -8.07
C ARG A 657 -1.48 -23.29 -8.31
N GLY A 658 -0.34 -23.24 -7.61
CA GLY A 658 0.78 -24.16 -7.77
C GLY A 658 0.38 -25.61 -7.48
N LEU A 659 -0.44 -25.84 -6.46
CA LEU A 659 -1.00 -27.15 -6.13
C LEU A 659 -1.85 -27.71 -7.29
N MET A 660 -2.77 -26.90 -7.81
CA MET A 660 -3.65 -27.29 -8.92
C MET A 660 -2.86 -27.54 -10.19
N GLU A 661 -1.95 -26.63 -10.52
CA GLU A 661 -1.10 -26.72 -11.71
C GLU A 661 -0.22 -27.97 -11.65
N THR A 662 0.38 -28.27 -10.50
CA THR A 662 1.21 -29.48 -10.32
C THR A 662 0.37 -30.74 -10.52
N ARG A 663 -0.85 -30.79 -9.99
CA ARG A 663 -1.76 -31.93 -10.19
C ARG A 663 -2.17 -32.08 -11.66
N ASP A 664 -2.59 -30.99 -12.29
CA ASP A 664 -3.05 -31.02 -13.69
C ASP A 664 -1.91 -31.41 -14.63
N LYS A 665 -0.70 -30.88 -14.39
CA LYS A 665 0.51 -31.24 -15.11
C LYS A 665 0.89 -32.70 -14.92
N TYR A 666 0.78 -33.25 -13.70
CA TYR A 666 1.04 -34.67 -13.45
C TYR A 666 0.12 -35.59 -14.25
N VAL A 667 -1.19 -35.30 -14.25
CA VAL A 667 -2.18 -36.06 -15.03
C VAL A 667 -1.89 -35.97 -16.52
N ARG A 668 -1.57 -34.76 -17.00
CA ARG A 668 -1.25 -34.53 -18.42
C ARG A 668 0.03 -35.23 -18.84
N GLN A 669 1.08 -35.16 -18.03
CA GLN A 669 2.34 -35.87 -18.28
C GLN A 669 2.13 -37.38 -18.32
N THR A 670 1.32 -37.92 -17.40
CA THR A 670 0.98 -39.35 -17.38
C THR A 670 0.18 -39.77 -18.62
N LEU A 671 -0.72 -38.91 -19.11
CA LEU A 671 -1.44 -39.15 -20.37
C LEU A 671 -0.47 -39.21 -21.56
N GLU A 672 0.46 -38.26 -21.64
CA GLU A 672 1.47 -38.19 -22.72
C GLU A 672 2.40 -39.41 -22.72
N GLU A 673 2.81 -39.88 -21.54
CA GLU A 673 3.61 -41.10 -21.37
C GLU A 673 2.86 -42.34 -21.86
N ARG A 674 1.61 -42.54 -21.38
CA ARG A 674 0.76 -43.66 -21.84
C ARG A 674 0.53 -43.64 -23.35
N ALA A 675 0.24 -42.46 -23.90
CA ALA A 675 0.09 -42.30 -25.34
C ALA A 675 1.40 -42.58 -26.10
N GLY A 676 2.55 -42.29 -25.50
CA GLY A 676 3.87 -42.58 -26.04
C GLY A 676 4.25 -44.05 -26.03
N GLU A 677 3.81 -44.79 -25.00
CA GLU A 677 3.91 -46.26 -24.95
C GLU A 677 3.13 -46.90 -26.11
N GLU A 678 1.98 -46.32 -26.47
CA GLU A 678 1.20 -46.76 -27.64
C GLU A 678 1.79 -46.29 -28.97
N ASN A 679 2.30 -45.06 -29.05
CA ASN A 679 2.92 -44.49 -30.25
C ASN A 679 3.78 -43.24 -29.91
N ALA A 680 5.09 -43.32 -30.13
CA ALA A 680 6.03 -42.23 -29.84
C ALA A 680 5.71 -40.90 -30.56
N GLY A 681 5.18 -40.97 -31.79
CA GLY A 681 4.73 -39.79 -32.54
C GLY A 681 3.55 -39.09 -31.87
N VAL A 682 2.64 -39.83 -31.26
CA VAL A 682 1.51 -39.24 -30.52
C VAL A 682 1.99 -38.46 -29.30
N ARG A 683 2.99 -38.97 -28.57
CA ARG A 683 3.62 -38.24 -27.47
C ARG A 683 4.23 -36.92 -27.95
N LEU A 684 4.98 -36.94 -29.06
CA LEU A 684 5.56 -35.73 -29.64
C LEU A 684 4.48 -34.71 -30.03
N ALA A 685 3.37 -35.17 -30.62
CA ALA A 685 2.25 -34.32 -31.01
C ALA A 685 1.53 -33.69 -29.80
N LEU A 686 1.24 -34.48 -28.76
CA LEU A 686 0.62 -33.98 -27.52
C LEU A 686 1.55 -33.03 -26.77
N TYR A 687 2.84 -33.37 -26.69
CA TYR A 687 3.87 -32.51 -26.09
C TYR A 687 4.01 -31.18 -26.83
N PHE A 688 4.11 -31.20 -28.17
CA PHE A 688 4.16 -29.98 -28.96
C PHE A 688 2.89 -29.14 -28.76
N LYS A 689 1.70 -29.75 -28.77
CA LYS A 689 0.43 -29.04 -28.51
C LYS A 689 0.44 -28.34 -27.16
N ARG A 690 1.00 -28.97 -26.12
CA ARG A 690 1.14 -28.40 -24.79
C ARG A 690 2.10 -27.20 -24.77
N MET A 691 3.23 -27.32 -25.43
CA MET A 691 4.31 -26.33 -25.37
C MET A 691 4.15 -25.17 -26.37
N ALA A 692 3.36 -25.33 -27.42
CA ALA A 692 3.26 -24.40 -28.56
C ALA A 692 3.06 -22.93 -28.14
N GLY A 693 2.16 -22.67 -27.18
CA GLY A 693 1.88 -21.31 -26.72
C GLY A 693 3.07 -20.62 -26.04
N GLY A 694 4.03 -21.37 -25.49
CA GLY A 694 5.25 -20.83 -24.88
C GLY A 694 6.36 -20.46 -25.87
N ILE A 695 6.28 -20.97 -27.10
CA ILE A 695 7.31 -20.79 -28.12
C ILE A 695 7.23 -19.36 -28.68
N SER A 696 8.33 -18.62 -28.56
CA SER A 696 8.42 -17.22 -28.99
C SER A 696 9.38 -17.04 -30.17
N ASN A 697 10.39 -17.89 -30.28
CA ASN A 697 11.39 -17.85 -31.35
C ASN A 697 11.85 -19.27 -31.75
N ALA A 698 12.55 -19.40 -32.88
CA ALA A 698 13.00 -20.72 -33.36
C ALA A 698 14.05 -21.38 -32.44
N TYR A 699 14.80 -20.60 -31.65
CA TYR A 699 15.75 -21.18 -30.70
C TYR A 699 15.04 -21.87 -29.53
N ASP A 700 13.84 -21.43 -29.13
CA ASP A 700 13.04 -22.13 -28.12
C ASP A 700 12.67 -23.54 -28.59
N ILE A 701 12.38 -23.70 -29.90
CA ILE A 701 12.14 -25.01 -30.52
C ILE A 701 13.41 -25.84 -30.53
N LEU A 702 14.54 -25.25 -30.94
CA LEU A 702 15.81 -25.98 -31.08
C LEU A 702 16.43 -26.37 -29.73
N ALA A 703 16.10 -25.66 -28.66
CA ALA A 703 16.57 -25.96 -27.31
C ALA A 703 15.92 -27.20 -26.69
N ASP A 704 14.79 -27.67 -27.24
CA ASP A 704 14.06 -28.86 -26.77
C ASP A 704 14.07 -29.94 -27.85
N ASN A 705 14.60 -31.12 -27.52
CA ASN A 705 14.74 -32.21 -28.50
C ASN A 705 13.41 -32.66 -29.09
N ALA A 706 12.34 -32.75 -28.28
CA ALA A 706 11.03 -33.19 -28.73
C ALA A 706 10.36 -32.12 -29.62
N LEU A 707 10.46 -30.83 -29.26
CA LEU A 707 9.96 -29.74 -30.11
C LEU A 707 10.74 -29.65 -31.42
N SER A 708 12.05 -29.82 -31.36
CA SER A 708 12.95 -29.79 -32.51
C SER A 708 12.68 -30.94 -33.48
N GLU A 709 12.52 -32.17 -32.97
CA GLU A 709 12.17 -33.35 -33.75
C GLU A 709 10.78 -33.23 -34.39
N PHE A 710 9.78 -32.83 -33.59
CA PHE A 710 8.42 -32.57 -34.08
C PHE A 710 8.45 -31.54 -35.21
N THR A 711 9.11 -30.40 -34.99
CA THR A 711 9.10 -29.27 -35.94
C THR A 711 9.81 -29.63 -37.23
N ARG A 712 10.97 -30.31 -37.18
CA ARG A 712 11.66 -30.77 -38.39
C ARG A 712 10.78 -31.71 -39.20
N THR A 713 10.16 -32.68 -38.53
CA THR A 713 9.28 -33.65 -39.18
C THR A 713 8.06 -32.96 -39.80
N ALA A 714 7.38 -32.07 -39.05
CA ALA A 714 6.22 -31.32 -39.52
C ALA A 714 6.52 -30.44 -40.75
N LEU A 715 7.69 -29.81 -40.77
CA LEU A 715 8.12 -28.89 -41.82
C LEU A 715 8.84 -29.58 -42.99
N GLY A 716 9.06 -30.90 -42.89
CA GLY A 716 9.82 -31.67 -43.87
C GLY A 716 11.27 -31.23 -43.97
N ILE A 717 11.88 -30.86 -42.85
CA ILE A 717 13.31 -30.51 -42.76
C ILE A 717 14.09 -31.82 -42.52
N PRO A 718 15.05 -32.19 -43.39
CA PRO A 718 15.80 -33.45 -43.25
C PRO A 718 16.57 -33.55 -41.93
N ALA A 719 16.73 -34.76 -41.40
CA ALA A 719 17.37 -35.00 -40.12
C ALA A 719 18.85 -34.60 -40.11
N GLU A 720 19.52 -34.66 -41.26
CA GLU A 720 20.93 -34.32 -41.46
C GLU A 720 21.23 -32.84 -41.20
N THR A 721 20.19 -31.98 -41.23
CA THR A 721 20.32 -30.55 -40.96
C THR A 721 20.69 -30.24 -39.51
N THR A 722 20.57 -31.20 -38.58
CA THR A 722 21.02 -31.06 -37.18
C THR A 722 22.53 -30.85 -37.07
N ASN A 723 23.30 -31.28 -38.07
CA ASN A 723 24.74 -31.08 -38.15
C ASN A 723 25.14 -29.65 -38.57
N SER A 724 24.18 -28.81 -38.97
CA SER A 724 24.44 -27.41 -39.35
C SER A 724 24.44 -26.47 -38.15
N LYS A 725 25.01 -25.26 -38.30
CA LYS A 725 25.01 -24.24 -37.23
C LYS A 725 23.58 -23.92 -36.76
N VAL A 726 23.39 -23.72 -35.46
CA VAL A 726 22.07 -23.48 -34.84
C VAL A 726 21.34 -22.30 -35.48
N GLU A 727 22.06 -21.26 -35.89
CA GLU A 727 21.50 -20.10 -36.58
C GLU A 727 20.92 -20.45 -37.96
N MET A 728 21.51 -21.42 -38.65
CA MET A 728 21.01 -21.89 -39.94
C MET A 728 19.76 -22.74 -39.76
N GLN A 729 19.75 -23.60 -38.74
CA GLN A 729 18.56 -24.37 -38.37
C GLN A 729 17.40 -23.43 -38.01
N ALA A 730 17.66 -22.40 -37.20
CA ALA A 730 16.66 -21.40 -36.82
C ALA A 730 16.06 -20.69 -38.05
N LYS A 731 16.91 -20.24 -38.98
CA LYS A 731 16.47 -19.62 -40.25
C LYS A 731 15.61 -20.55 -41.10
N MET A 732 15.94 -21.85 -41.17
CA MET A 732 15.14 -22.83 -41.91
C MET A 732 13.73 -22.98 -41.32
N ILE A 733 13.63 -22.99 -40.00
CA ILE A 733 12.34 -23.02 -39.28
C ILE A 733 11.57 -21.72 -39.54
N GLU A 734 12.19 -20.56 -39.32
CA GLU A 734 11.55 -19.24 -39.48
C GLU A 734 11.03 -18.99 -40.91
N LYS A 735 11.72 -19.54 -41.92
CA LYS A 735 11.27 -19.48 -43.32
C LYS A 735 9.97 -20.25 -43.57
N LYS A 736 9.69 -21.29 -42.79
CA LYS A 736 8.56 -22.22 -43.00
C LYS A 736 7.46 -22.10 -41.93
N LEU A 737 7.74 -21.48 -40.79
CA LEU A 737 6.83 -21.35 -39.65
C LEU A 737 6.98 -19.96 -39.03
N LYS A 738 5.88 -19.20 -38.98
CA LYS A 738 5.82 -17.94 -38.24
C LYS A 738 5.56 -18.25 -36.77
N MET A 739 6.42 -17.78 -35.87
CA MET A 739 6.31 -18.09 -34.44
C MET A 739 4.97 -17.63 -33.81
N ARG A 740 4.42 -16.51 -34.30
CA ARG A 740 3.10 -16.02 -33.87
C ARG A 740 1.96 -16.98 -34.19
N ASP A 741 2.08 -17.79 -35.25
CA ASP A 741 1.05 -18.76 -35.62
C ASP A 741 0.88 -19.85 -34.54
N LEU A 742 1.91 -20.10 -33.71
CA LEU A 742 1.86 -21.07 -32.62
C LEU A 742 1.01 -20.62 -31.42
N GLN A 743 0.58 -19.35 -31.40
CA GLN A 743 -0.36 -18.84 -30.40
C GLN A 743 -1.82 -19.13 -30.76
N GLU A 744 -2.09 -19.54 -32.01
CA GLU A 744 -3.43 -19.83 -32.50
C GLU A 744 -3.66 -21.34 -32.49
N ALA A 745 -4.56 -21.83 -31.61
CA ALA A 745 -4.83 -23.25 -31.44
C ALA A 745 -5.15 -23.97 -32.78
N GLY A 746 -5.97 -23.36 -33.64
CA GLY A 746 -6.32 -23.95 -34.94
C GLY A 746 -5.15 -24.04 -35.93
N LYS A 747 -4.12 -23.19 -35.81
CA LYS A 747 -2.90 -23.30 -36.62
C LYS A 747 -1.96 -24.37 -36.06
N VAL A 748 -1.88 -24.48 -34.74
CA VAL A 748 -1.15 -25.56 -34.05
C VAL A 748 -1.74 -26.92 -34.44
N ASP A 749 -3.05 -27.08 -34.43
CA ASP A 749 -3.72 -28.33 -34.82
C ASP A 749 -3.39 -28.72 -36.27
N LYS A 750 -3.41 -27.77 -37.22
CA LYS A 750 -2.99 -28.01 -38.62
C LYS A 750 -1.53 -28.43 -38.74
N LEU A 751 -0.65 -27.89 -37.91
CA LEU A 751 0.77 -28.26 -37.90
C LEU A 751 0.96 -29.68 -37.34
N ILE A 752 0.18 -30.05 -36.32
CA ILE A 752 0.15 -31.41 -35.75
C ILE A 752 -0.37 -32.42 -36.77
N ASP A 753 -1.44 -32.12 -37.50
CA ASP A 753 -1.93 -33.00 -38.57
C ASP A 753 -0.83 -33.26 -39.62
N ARG A 754 -0.12 -32.21 -40.02
CA ARG A 754 1.01 -32.32 -40.96
C ARG A 754 2.16 -33.14 -40.38
N PHE A 755 2.47 -32.97 -39.11
CA PHE A 755 3.46 -33.78 -38.41
C PHE A 755 3.07 -35.25 -38.42
N LEU A 756 1.86 -35.59 -37.98
CA LEU A 756 1.40 -36.98 -37.86
C LEU A 756 1.41 -37.70 -39.20
N LEU A 757 0.97 -37.04 -40.28
CA LEU A 757 1.03 -37.60 -41.62
C LEU A 757 2.47 -37.90 -42.07
N ARG A 758 3.41 -36.97 -41.85
CA ARG A 758 4.82 -37.17 -42.22
C ARG A 758 5.52 -38.19 -41.32
N TYR A 759 5.20 -38.20 -40.04
CA TYR A 759 5.72 -39.15 -39.07
C TYR A 759 5.31 -40.57 -39.46
N GLU A 760 4.04 -40.78 -39.83
CA GLU A 760 3.55 -42.08 -40.30
C GLU A 760 4.28 -42.53 -41.58
N MET A 761 4.47 -41.64 -42.56
CA MET A 761 5.19 -41.96 -43.80
C MET A 761 6.65 -42.36 -43.54
N ASN A 762 7.31 -41.70 -42.59
CA ASN A 762 8.73 -41.93 -42.31
C ASN A 762 8.97 -43.15 -41.41
N ASN A 763 7.97 -43.60 -40.65
CA ASN A 763 8.09 -44.69 -39.68
C ASN A 763 7.23 -45.92 -40.00
N SER A 764 6.53 -45.93 -41.14
CA SER A 764 5.86 -47.13 -41.62
C SER A 764 6.90 -48.15 -42.10
N PRO A 765 6.77 -49.45 -41.76
CA PRO A 765 7.66 -50.47 -42.30
C PRO A 765 7.56 -50.50 -43.83
N SER A 766 8.69 -50.56 -44.52
CA SER A 766 8.73 -50.77 -45.97
C SER A 766 8.07 -52.11 -46.29
N ASP A 767 6.90 -52.07 -46.93
CA ASP A 767 6.23 -53.29 -47.38
C ASP A 767 7.12 -53.96 -48.44
N PRO A 768 7.64 -55.18 -48.21
CA PRO A 768 8.46 -55.91 -49.19
C PRO A 768 7.73 -56.17 -50.51
N ARG A 769 6.40 -55.99 -50.54
CA ARG A 769 5.61 -56.06 -51.77
C ARG A 769 5.82 -54.84 -52.67
N LEU A 770 6.24 -53.69 -52.14
CA LEU A 770 6.51 -52.48 -52.94
C LEU A 770 7.81 -52.56 -53.75
N ASP A 771 8.78 -53.40 -53.33
CA ASP A 771 9.98 -53.69 -54.13
C ASP A 771 9.68 -54.60 -55.33
N LEU A 772 8.58 -55.38 -55.28
CA LEU A 772 8.18 -56.26 -56.38
C LEU A 772 7.39 -55.54 -57.49
N PHE A 773 6.97 -54.29 -57.25
CA PHE A 773 6.25 -53.45 -58.22
C PHE A 773 7.09 -52.32 -58.81
N GLY A 774 8.42 -52.37 -58.63
CA GLY A 774 9.39 -51.42 -59.18
C GLY A 774 9.57 -51.49 -60.70
N ASN A 775 8.49 -51.47 -61.48
CA ASN A 775 8.51 -51.04 -62.89
C ASN A 775 7.07 -50.83 -63.41
N GLY A 776 6.53 -49.62 -63.24
CA GLY A 776 5.38 -49.13 -64.02
C GLY A 776 4.33 -48.33 -63.25
N LYS A 777 4.36 -46.99 -63.42
CA LYS A 777 3.28 -46.00 -63.22
C LYS A 777 2.48 -46.03 -61.90
N MET A 778 2.85 -45.08 -61.03
CA MET A 778 2.09 -44.35 -60.01
C MET A 778 0.60 -44.75 -59.83
N SER A 779 0.30 -45.48 -58.74
CA SER A 779 -1.05 -45.64 -58.21
C SER A 779 -1.08 -45.26 -56.73
N ILE A 780 -1.98 -44.35 -56.38
CA ILE A 780 -2.26 -43.90 -55.01
C ILE A 780 -2.91 -45.06 -54.25
N SER A 781 -2.38 -45.43 -53.09
CA SER A 781 -2.87 -46.59 -52.31
C SER A 781 -4.30 -46.38 -51.79
N GLY A 782 -5.14 -47.43 -51.78
CA GLY A 782 -6.53 -47.36 -51.33
C GLY A 782 -6.70 -46.79 -49.90
N ASN A 783 -5.68 -46.97 -49.05
CA ASN A 783 -5.64 -46.39 -47.72
C ASN A 783 -5.43 -44.87 -47.72
N THR A 784 -4.66 -44.31 -48.67
CA THR A 784 -4.49 -42.85 -48.83
C THR A 784 -5.73 -42.19 -49.43
N LEU A 785 -6.45 -42.88 -50.32
CA LEU A 785 -7.77 -42.45 -50.81
C LEU A 785 -8.84 -42.48 -49.71
N ALA A 786 -8.83 -43.48 -48.82
CA ALA A 786 -9.73 -43.54 -47.67
C ALA A 786 -9.43 -42.42 -46.65
N THR A 787 -8.16 -42.07 -46.42
CA THR A 787 -7.79 -40.91 -45.58
C THR A 787 -8.19 -39.58 -46.23
N LEU A 788 -8.04 -39.45 -47.56
CA LEU A 788 -8.52 -38.26 -48.29
C LEU A 788 -10.05 -38.12 -48.26
N ALA A 789 -10.79 -39.23 -48.33
CA ALA A 789 -12.26 -39.23 -48.24
C ALA A 789 -12.74 -38.83 -46.84
N GLN A 790 -12.04 -39.26 -45.78
CA GLN A 790 -12.31 -38.80 -44.40
C GLN A 790 -11.96 -37.32 -44.19
N LEU A 791 -10.90 -36.82 -44.85
CA LEU A 791 -10.52 -35.40 -44.89
C LEU A 791 -11.60 -34.50 -45.51
N ARG A 792 -12.41 -35.01 -46.46
CA ARG A 792 -13.50 -34.26 -47.10
C ARG A 792 -14.76 -34.20 -46.22
N ASN A 793 -15.08 -35.27 -45.50
CA ASN A 793 -16.30 -35.36 -44.69
C ASN A 793 -16.17 -34.74 -43.28
N ALA A 794 -14.95 -34.58 -42.76
CA ALA A 794 -14.70 -33.94 -41.47
C ALA A 794 -14.71 -32.40 -41.50
N ARG A 795 -14.75 -31.78 -42.70
CA ARG A 795 -14.79 -30.31 -42.87
C ARG A 795 -16.20 -29.71 -42.94
N SER A 796 -17.25 -30.53 -42.88
CA SER A 796 -18.65 -30.09 -43.03
C SER A 796 -19.50 -30.29 -41.77
N ARG A 797 -18.91 -30.32 -40.57
CA ARG A 797 -19.62 -30.27 -39.29
C ARG A 797 -18.89 -29.43 -38.27
#